data_AF-A0A7C6N4R5-F1
#
_entry.id   AF-A0A7C6N4R5-F1
#
_cell.length_a   1.000
_cell.length_b   1.000
_cell.length_c   1.000
_cell.angle_alpha   90.00
_cell.angle_beta   90.00
_cell.angle_gamma   90.00
#
_symmetry.space_group_name_H-M   'P 1'
#
loop_
_entity.id
_entity.type
_entity.pdbx_description
1 polymer ?
#
loop_
_entity_poly.entity_id
_entity_poly.type
_entity_poly.pdbx_seq_one_letter_code
_entity_poly.pdbx_strand_id
1 'polypeptide(L)'
;MDTFEKLSETYEIIEIIGSGGGGTVYKARHKRLDKEVVIKKIHTDIKDVVDCGAEANILKKLRHSYLPQVLDLLTINNNVYTVMDFIPGQSFQQLLDEKKRFPQKKVIKWATQLAEALVYLHKQNPPIIHSDIKPANIMLTPSDDICLIDFNISSIFTGKGARTIGFTDGYSPPEQYKIYYDSIQELSTTTNNLSSDDKTELLYQDETTELLINATQKNPTLYPNEDKRTELLFNPEEDIVTETELLYDDSISDKAYKQVATSAEGERMPSETILGYALVDEKSDIYSLGATLYHLITGVKPQKSTETVVSVANYGVKISDGLVHIITKAMHKNPGKRFPSASQLLKSLMNIGKLDRRYKRFMLLQEVAFIIMLLLFSGSVLLIHFGGLKMSQEKQELYQEYISQLDYERQLGNYDEMESIYTNAVSLYPDKIEAYYQRALSLYERQDYYSAIEYIEETIIPDYDLEQSQKMEDVYFILANCYFELEKYEDAIIYFRSAIALNKSNSQYYRDFAISLARIGNIPKASEALEEAIKLGIADDSVYLINGEIDLSNNDYISSEDNLKKCIEVAGDPYIKMRAYIKCEELYNAIILTEKDDNLVSETLLKKIALLKEAKSALPLDLTLVIYERLIQAYIDGGTYFNDNDYYRLAIEESNNMILNWENYNTYNNMIILYHKIGEIDNAFKTADLMIQKYGEDYNIYKRLSFLELDVQSLKANESRDYSIFLDYYNKANDLYKRNLKNNKNDMEMIHLDEAVDVLEEGGWFD
;
A
#
# COMPACT_ATOMS: atom_id res chain seq x y z
N MET A 1 53.66 84.31 13.70
CA MET A 1 53.66 83.53 12.45
C MET A 1 52.23 83.45 11.98
N ASP A 2 51.99 83.90 10.76
CA ASP A 2 50.66 83.86 10.15
C ASP A 2 50.21 82.39 10.02
N THR A 3 48.92 82.12 10.18
CA THR A 3 48.33 80.77 10.04
C THR A 3 48.73 80.14 8.70
N PHE A 4 48.84 80.97 7.66
CA PHE A 4 49.28 80.59 6.33
C PHE A 4 50.75 80.19 6.25
N GLU A 5 51.67 80.84 6.98
CA GLU A 5 53.09 80.47 6.99
C GLU A 5 53.28 79.03 7.51
N LYS A 6 52.61 78.68 8.61
CA LYS A 6 52.75 77.36 9.25
C LYS A 6 52.10 76.22 8.44
N LEU A 7 50.98 76.49 7.76
CA LEU A 7 50.40 75.53 6.82
C LEU A 7 51.28 75.36 5.57
N SER A 8 51.89 76.45 5.09
CA SER A 8 52.70 76.48 3.88
C SER A 8 53.99 75.65 3.95
N GLU A 9 54.46 75.27 5.13
CA GLU A 9 55.64 74.39 5.27
C GLU A 9 55.38 72.98 4.73
N THR A 10 54.17 72.45 4.90
CA THR A 10 53.80 71.06 4.50
C THR A 10 52.77 71.03 3.38
N TYR A 11 51.89 72.03 3.32
CA TYR A 11 50.76 72.07 2.41
C TYR A 11 50.79 73.34 1.56
N GLU A 12 50.75 73.18 0.25
CA GLU A 12 50.55 74.29 -0.68
C GLU A 12 49.05 74.55 -0.83
N ILE A 13 48.54 75.64 -0.28
CA ILE A 13 47.13 76.04 -0.46
C ILE A 13 46.92 76.46 -1.91
N ILE A 14 45.96 75.81 -2.59
CA ILE A 14 45.63 76.07 -4.00
C ILE A 14 44.50 77.08 -4.09
N GLU A 15 43.38 76.80 -3.43
CA GLU A 15 42.16 77.63 -3.50
C GLU A 15 41.25 77.39 -2.29
N ILE A 16 40.30 78.31 -2.05
CA ILE A 16 39.20 78.11 -1.10
C ILE A 16 38.05 77.46 -1.87
N ILE A 17 37.63 76.27 -1.44
CA ILE A 17 36.55 75.50 -2.08
C ILE A 17 35.23 75.58 -1.33
N GLY A 18 35.21 76.19 -0.13
CA GLY A 18 33.99 76.45 0.61
C GLY A 18 34.22 77.34 1.84
N SER A 19 33.21 78.13 2.18
CA SER A 19 33.16 78.95 3.39
C SER A 19 31.74 78.98 3.94
N GLY A 20 31.53 78.63 5.21
CA GLY A 20 30.23 78.61 5.87
C GLY A 20 30.32 78.35 7.37
N GLY A 21 29.19 78.01 8.02
CA GLY A 21 29.09 77.84 9.48
C GLY A 21 29.97 76.74 10.11
N GLY A 22 30.54 75.85 9.29
CA GLY A 22 31.49 74.81 9.71
C GLY A 22 32.96 75.17 9.49
N GLY A 23 33.26 76.40 9.08
CA GLY A 23 34.61 76.89 8.79
C GLY A 23 35.00 76.98 7.32
N THR A 24 36.20 77.53 7.07
CA THR A 24 36.77 77.66 5.74
C THR A 24 37.44 76.35 5.32
N VAL A 25 37.16 75.92 4.10
CA VAL A 25 37.67 74.69 3.48
C VAL A 25 38.60 75.06 2.34
N TYR A 26 39.85 74.63 2.45
CA TYR A 26 40.91 74.89 1.48
C TYR A 26 41.22 73.61 0.70
N LYS A 27 41.31 73.71 -0.63
CA LYS A 27 42.01 72.71 -1.43
C LYS A 27 43.49 73.01 -1.36
N ALA A 28 44.30 72.00 -1.06
CA ALA A 28 45.74 72.13 -0.94
C ALA A 28 46.46 70.91 -1.54
N ARG A 29 47.77 71.02 -1.71
CA ARG A 29 48.64 69.91 -2.14
C ARG A 29 49.66 69.60 -1.06
N HIS A 30 49.70 68.35 -0.60
CA HIS A 30 50.71 67.90 0.34
C HIS A 30 52.07 67.80 -0.39
N LYS A 31 53.00 68.72 -0.09
CA LYS A 31 54.24 68.93 -0.89
C LYS A 31 55.11 67.68 -1.04
N ARG A 32 55.22 66.86 0.01
CA ARG A 32 56.05 65.64 -0.01
C ARG A 32 55.38 64.40 -0.64
N LEU A 33 54.06 64.34 -0.60
CA LEU A 33 53.29 63.18 -1.09
C LEU A 33 52.74 63.42 -2.50
N ASP A 34 52.88 64.65 -3.02
CA ASP A 34 52.29 65.14 -4.25
C ASP A 34 50.80 64.75 -4.39
N LYS A 35 50.06 64.93 -3.30
CA LYS A 35 48.67 64.50 -3.17
C LYS A 35 47.78 65.70 -2.90
N GLU A 36 46.68 65.81 -3.64
CA GLU A 36 45.62 66.80 -3.34
C GLU A 36 44.88 66.43 -2.05
N VAL A 37 44.70 67.42 -1.19
CA VAL A 37 44.08 67.29 0.12
C VAL A 37 43.10 68.43 0.37
N VAL A 38 42.19 68.20 1.29
CA VAL A 38 41.30 69.22 1.84
C VAL A 38 41.76 69.56 3.25
N ILE A 39 41.91 70.85 3.53
CA ILE A 39 42.20 71.37 4.86
C ILE A 39 40.97 72.12 5.34
N LYS A 40 40.30 71.60 6.36
CA LYS A 40 39.11 72.21 6.97
C LYS A 40 39.44 72.75 8.35
N LYS A 41 39.16 74.04 8.58
CA LYS A 41 39.23 74.65 9.91
C LYS A 41 38.01 74.23 10.75
N ILE A 42 38.23 73.68 11.95
CA ILE A 42 37.18 73.39 12.93
C ILE A 42 36.95 74.66 13.77
N HIS A 43 35.69 75.07 13.92
CA HIS A 43 35.30 76.13 14.85
C HIS A 43 35.12 75.54 16.25
N THR A 44 36.18 75.56 17.06
CA THR A 44 36.12 75.29 18.50
C THR A 44 37.21 76.08 19.20
N ASP A 45 36.86 76.80 20.27
CA ASP A 45 37.84 77.40 21.17
C ASP A 45 38.55 76.29 21.96
N ILE A 46 39.89 76.32 22.01
CA ILE A 46 40.71 75.28 22.66
C ILE A 46 40.38 75.05 24.14
N LYS A 47 39.67 75.96 24.82
CA LYS A 47 39.29 75.79 26.22
C LYS A 47 38.38 74.56 26.46
N ASP A 48 37.68 74.07 25.45
CA ASP A 48 36.82 72.88 25.52
C ASP A 48 37.48 71.58 24.98
N VAL A 49 38.72 71.65 24.51
CA VAL A 49 39.44 70.52 23.89
C VAL A 49 40.32 69.84 24.94
N VAL A 50 39.73 68.92 25.72
CA VAL A 50 40.45 68.08 26.68
C VAL A 50 41.23 66.99 25.93
N ASP A 51 42.56 66.97 26.05
CA ASP A 51 43.53 65.95 25.57
C ASP A 51 42.97 64.83 24.64
N CYS A 52 42.72 65.17 23.37
CA CYS A 52 42.00 64.32 22.41
C CYS A 52 42.91 63.34 21.63
N GLY A 53 44.08 62.95 22.17
CA GLY A 53 45.04 62.11 21.45
C GLY A 53 44.48 60.74 21.02
N ALA A 54 43.62 60.13 21.85
CA ALA A 54 43.01 58.82 21.55
C ALA A 54 41.96 58.92 20.42
N GLU A 55 41.14 59.96 20.46
CA GLU A 55 40.04 60.23 19.53
C GLU A 55 40.52 60.69 18.14
N ALA A 56 41.53 61.56 18.11
CA ALA A 56 42.22 61.97 16.89
C ALA A 56 42.86 60.77 16.15
N ASN A 57 43.39 59.80 16.91
CA ASN A 57 43.96 58.58 16.36
C ASN A 57 42.91 57.63 15.78
N ILE A 58 41.68 57.62 16.30
CA ILE A 58 40.57 56.83 15.73
C ILE A 58 40.29 57.32 14.30
N LEU A 59 40.13 58.63 14.11
CA LEU A 59 39.87 59.23 12.79
C LEU A 59 40.97 58.92 11.78
N LYS A 60 42.24 59.02 12.18
CA LYS A 60 43.40 58.68 11.33
C LYS A 60 43.49 57.20 10.96
N LYS A 61 42.83 56.30 11.70
CA LYS A 61 42.79 54.85 11.41
C LYS A 61 41.61 54.42 10.55
N LEU A 62 40.61 55.27 10.34
CA LEU A 62 39.46 54.94 9.51
C LEU A 62 39.88 54.75 8.05
N ARG A 63 39.53 53.60 7.49
CA ARG A 63 39.80 53.23 6.09
C ARG A 63 38.56 52.54 5.54
N HIS A 64 37.85 53.22 4.64
CA HIS A 64 36.66 52.69 3.98
C HIS A 64 36.50 53.33 2.60
N SER A 65 36.04 52.57 1.60
CA SER A 65 35.95 53.03 0.21
C SER A 65 35.07 54.27 0.01
N TYR A 66 34.09 54.48 0.89
CA TYR A 66 33.11 55.56 0.80
C TYR A 66 33.31 56.66 1.87
N LEU A 67 34.49 56.71 2.48
CA LEU A 67 34.87 57.74 3.46
C LEU A 67 36.22 58.36 3.05
N PRO A 68 36.41 59.68 3.22
CA PRO A 68 37.72 60.28 2.97
C PRO A 68 38.72 59.84 4.04
N GLN A 69 39.97 59.59 3.64
CA GLN A 69 41.03 59.29 4.59
C GLN A 69 41.44 60.57 5.33
N VAL A 70 41.37 60.57 6.66
CA VAL A 70 42.00 61.63 7.47
C VAL A 70 43.51 61.38 7.51
N LEU A 71 44.26 62.32 6.97
CA LEU A 71 45.73 62.27 6.86
C LEU A 71 46.37 62.89 8.10
N ASP A 72 45.88 64.07 8.50
CA ASP A 72 46.46 64.79 9.63
C ASP A 72 45.46 65.67 10.39
N LEU A 73 45.82 66.03 11.62
CA LEU A 73 45.09 66.95 12.49
C LEU A 73 46.11 67.95 13.04
N LEU A 74 45.99 69.21 12.64
CA LEU A 74 46.95 70.26 12.94
C LEU A 74 46.35 71.26 13.92
N THR A 75 47.14 71.72 14.89
CA THR A 75 46.76 72.81 15.80
C THR A 75 47.60 74.04 15.51
N ILE A 76 46.95 75.10 15.02
CA ILE A 76 47.61 76.35 14.62
C ILE A 76 46.83 77.53 15.21
N ASN A 77 47.51 78.40 15.97
CA ASN A 77 46.93 79.64 16.54
C ASN A 77 45.59 79.40 17.24
N ASN A 78 45.58 78.43 18.15
CA ASN A 78 44.39 77.97 18.86
C ASN A 78 43.20 77.48 18.02
N ASN A 79 43.43 77.10 16.76
CA ASN A 79 42.41 76.50 15.90
C ASN A 79 42.87 75.11 15.45
N VAL A 80 41.92 74.18 15.36
CA VAL A 80 42.16 72.81 14.88
C VAL A 80 41.84 72.73 13.38
N TYR A 81 42.73 72.12 12.61
CA TYR A 81 42.56 71.89 11.18
C TYR A 81 42.60 70.39 10.90
N THR A 82 41.63 69.89 10.14
CA THR A 82 41.66 68.51 9.64
C THR A 82 42.16 68.48 8.22
N VAL A 83 43.15 67.64 7.95
CA VAL A 83 43.66 67.35 6.61
C VAL A 83 43.13 65.99 6.18
N MET A 84 42.41 65.95 5.05
CA MET A 84 41.81 64.73 4.52
C MET A 84 41.97 64.65 3.00
N ASP A 85 41.61 63.50 2.42
CA ASP A 85 41.60 63.33 0.96
C ASP A 85 40.74 64.39 0.25
N PHE A 86 41.25 64.94 -0.85
CA PHE A 86 40.42 65.66 -1.80
C PHE A 86 39.58 64.67 -2.62
N ILE A 87 38.26 64.85 -2.59
CA ILE A 87 37.32 63.99 -3.30
C ILE A 87 36.84 64.72 -4.56
N PRO A 88 37.20 64.25 -5.77
CA PRO A 88 36.69 64.85 -7.01
C PRO A 88 35.21 64.52 -7.21
N GLY A 89 34.43 65.46 -7.71
CA GLY A 89 33.00 65.25 -8.00
C GLY A 89 32.13 66.47 -7.69
N GLN A 90 30.82 66.22 -7.60
CA GLN A 90 29.83 67.21 -7.15
C GLN A 90 29.10 66.66 -5.93
N SER A 91 28.70 67.53 -5.00
CA SER A 91 27.85 67.10 -3.89
C SER A 91 26.44 66.80 -4.39
N PHE A 92 25.71 65.89 -3.74
CA PHE A 92 24.31 65.67 -4.09
C PHE A 92 23.46 66.93 -3.91
N GLN A 93 23.85 67.85 -3.01
CA GLN A 93 23.18 69.15 -2.89
C GLN A 93 23.32 69.97 -4.18
N GLN A 94 24.53 70.08 -4.73
CA GLN A 94 24.75 70.76 -6.01
C GLN A 94 23.92 70.13 -7.13
N LEU A 95 23.88 68.80 -7.19
CA LEU A 95 23.09 68.08 -8.20
C LEU A 95 21.57 68.31 -8.01
N LEU A 96 21.08 68.38 -6.78
CA LEU A 96 19.68 68.68 -6.47
C LEU A 96 19.32 70.14 -6.78
N ASP A 97 20.23 71.08 -6.53
CA ASP A 97 20.07 72.50 -6.86
C ASP A 97 20.03 72.72 -8.39
N GLU A 98 20.79 71.92 -9.14
CA GLU A 98 20.70 71.78 -10.61
C GLU A 98 19.42 71.08 -11.08
N LYS A 99 18.51 70.73 -10.15
CA LYS A 99 17.24 70.03 -10.40
C LYS A 99 17.42 68.65 -11.05
N LYS A 100 18.58 68.00 -10.88
CA LYS A 100 18.78 66.64 -11.38
C LYS A 100 17.81 65.66 -10.71
N ARG A 101 17.47 64.61 -11.45
CA ARG A 101 16.62 63.50 -11.00
C ARG A 101 17.37 62.21 -11.20
N PHE A 102 17.23 61.29 -10.24
CA PHE A 102 18.03 60.07 -10.21
C PHE A 102 17.16 58.84 -10.42
N PRO A 103 17.57 57.91 -11.32
CA PRO A 103 16.91 56.63 -11.44
C PRO A 103 16.98 55.85 -10.13
N GLN A 104 15.88 55.16 -9.76
CA GLN A 104 15.82 54.36 -8.53
C GLN A 104 17.02 53.41 -8.39
N LYS A 105 17.45 52.74 -9.47
CA LYS A 105 18.57 51.79 -9.45
C LYS A 105 19.87 52.45 -8.96
N LYS A 106 20.11 53.71 -9.32
CA LYS A 106 21.27 54.49 -8.87
C LYS A 106 21.14 54.88 -7.41
N VAL A 107 19.96 55.35 -6.99
CA VAL A 107 19.70 55.69 -5.59
C VAL A 107 19.83 54.47 -4.67
N ILE A 108 19.38 53.28 -5.09
CA ILE A 108 19.60 52.04 -4.33
C ILE A 108 21.10 51.74 -4.21
N LYS A 109 21.86 51.83 -5.32
CA LYS A 109 23.33 51.66 -5.28
C LYS A 109 23.95 52.59 -4.23
N TRP A 110 23.66 53.88 -4.29
CA TRP A 110 24.21 54.86 -3.36
C TRP A 110 23.72 54.67 -1.91
N ALA A 111 22.47 54.26 -1.71
CA ALA A 111 21.94 53.88 -0.41
C ALA A 111 22.71 52.72 0.20
N THR A 112 23.01 51.69 -0.60
CA THR A 112 23.81 50.54 -0.19
C THR A 112 25.22 50.98 0.22
N GLN A 113 25.87 51.83 -0.57
CA GLN A 113 27.20 52.37 -0.27
C GLN A 113 27.22 53.21 1.03
N LEU A 114 26.23 54.08 1.21
CA LEU A 114 26.06 54.84 2.46
C LEU A 114 25.83 53.92 3.66
N ALA A 115 24.96 52.91 3.52
CA ALA A 115 24.71 51.95 4.58
C ALA A 115 25.97 51.13 4.93
N GLU A 116 26.79 50.75 3.94
CA GLU A 116 28.10 50.11 4.17
C GLU A 116 29.04 51.02 4.97
N ALA A 117 29.12 52.31 4.62
CA ALA A 117 29.92 53.28 5.37
C ALA A 117 29.44 53.44 6.82
N LEU A 118 28.12 53.48 7.05
CA LEU A 118 27.55 53.54 8.40
C LEU A 118 27.80 52.27 9.20
N VAL A 119 27.65 51.09 8.58
CA VAL A 119 28.01 49.82 9.22
C VAL A 119 29.46 49.83 9.67
N TYR A 120 30.36 50.39 8.87
CA TYR A 120 31.76 50.52 9.22
C TYR A 120 31.96 51.48 10.42
N LEU A 121 31.34 52.66 10.40
CA LEU A 121 31.45 53.66 11.49
C LEU A 121 30.85 53.18 12.82
N HIS A 122 29.67 52.57 12.77
CA HIS A 122 28.96 52.06 13.96
C HIS A 122 29.67 50.86 14.61
N LYS A 123 30.55 50.17 13.88
CA LYS A 123 31.37 49.06 14.40
C LYS A 123 32.69 49.48 15.04
N GLN A 124 33.05 50.76 15.00
CA GLN A 124 34.25 51.24 15.69
C GLN A 124 34.10 51.13 17.22
N ASN A 125 35.21 51.18 17.96
CA ASN A 125 35.18 51.14 19.42
C ASN A 125 35.90 52.38 20.00
N PRO A 126 35.16 53.35 20.58
CA PRO A 126 33.70 53.43 20.65
C PRO A 126 33.02 53.63 19.27
N PRO A 127 31.73 53.29 19.11
CA PRO A 127 30.98 53.53 17.88
C PRO A 127 30.99 55.00 17.46
N ILE A 128 31.16 55.26 16.17
CA ILE A 128 31.15 56.62 15.62
C ILE A 128 29.80 56.90 14.99
N ILE A 129 29.06 57.88 15.53
CA ILE A 129 27.79 58.35 14.96
C ILE A 129 28.08 59.55 14.06
N HIS A 130 27.59 59.53 12.83
CA HIS A 130 27.87 60.59 11.85
C HIS A 130 27.11 61.88 12.15
N SER A 131 25.84 61.79 12.57
CA SER A 131 24.94 62.88 13.02
C SER A 131 24.53 63.95 11.98
N ASP A 132 25.20 64.02 10.83
CA ASP A 132 24.93 65.03 9.80
C ASP A 132 24.92 64.46 8.37
N ILE A 133 24.19 63.37 8.15
CA ILE A 133 24.04 62.77 6.82
C ILE A 133 23.02 63.58 6.01
N LYS A 134 23.48 64.24 4.95
CA LYS A 134 22.66 65.06 4.07
C LYS A 134 23.31 65.16 2.67
N PRO A 135 22.55 65.53 1.62
CA PRO A 135 23.09 65.69 0.27
C PRO A 135 24.33 66.59 0.15
N ALA A 136 24.47 67.60 1.01
CA ALA A 136 25.64 68.50 1.00
C ALA A 136 26.94 67.81 1.44
N ASN A 137 26.81 66.76 2.25
CA ASN A 137 27.91 66.01 2.85
C ASN A 137 28.21 64.71 2.07
N ILE A 138 27.66 64.55 0.86
CA ILE A 138 27.86 63.34 0.08
C ILE A 138 28.29 63.74 -1.34
N MET A 139 29.52 63.40 -1.68
CA MET A 139 30.09 63.62 -3.01
C MET A 139 29.76 62.45 -3.93
N LEU A 140 29.27 62.75 -5.13
CA LEU A 140 29.21 61.80 -6.22
C LEU A 140 30.50 61.90 -7.04
N THR A 141 31.31 60.85 -6.97
CA THR A 141 32.59 60.77 -7.68
C THR A 141 32.38 60.52 -9.19
N PRO A 142 33.39 60.80 -10.05
CA PRO A 142 33.35 60.45 -11.47
C PRO A 142 33.10 58.96 -11.75
N SER A 143 33.45 58.09 -10.79
CA SER A 143 33.21 56.64 -10.86
C SER A 143 31.76 56.24 -10.52
N ASP A 144 30.86 57.22 -10.33
CA ASP A 144 29.45 57.01 -9.95
C ASP A 144 29.27 56.35 -8.56
N ASP A 145 30.29 56.44 -7.71
CA ASP A 145 30.27 56.02 -6.32
C ASP A 145 30.17 57.23 -5.39
N ILE A 146 29.61 57.02 -4.21
CA ILE A 146 29.51 58.06 -3.19
C ILE A 146 30.76 58.13 -2.33
N CYS A 147 31.05 59.33 -1.81
CA CYS A 147 31.92 59.51 -0.67
C CYS A 147 31.19 60.40 0.35
N LEU A 148 31.00 59.91 1.57
CA LEU A 148 30.41 60.67 2.66
C LEU A 148 31.51 61.59 3.22
N ILE A 149 31.46 62.85 2.79
CA ILE A 149 32.41 63.91 3.16
C ILE A 149 31.88 64.65 4.38
N ASP A 150 32.78 65.07 5.26
CA ASP A 150 32.46 65.80 6.50
C ASP A 150 31.96 64.94 7.67
N PHE A 151 32.91 64.37 8.39
CA PHE A 151 32.66 63.88 9.75
C PHE A 151 32.34 65.08 10.64
N ASN A 152 31.27 65.03 11.42
CA ASN A 152 31.06 66.02 12.47
C ASN A 152 32.03 65.75 13.63
N ILE A 153 33.30 66.09 13.42
CA ILE A 153 34.43 65.74 14.30
C ILE A 153 34.25 66.33 15.70
N SER A 154 33.47 67.41 15.84
CA SER A 154 33.31 68.11 17.11
C SER A 154 32.68 67.25 18.22
N SER A 155 31.82 66.27 17.89
CA SER A 155 31.21 65.39 18.90
C SER A 155 32.20 64.41 19.48
N ILE A 156 33.22 64.02 18.70
CA ILE A 156 34.27 63.10 19.13
C ILE A 156 35.11 63.80 20.21
N PHE A 157 35.56 65.04 19.98
CA PHE A 157 36.57 65.74 20.80
C PHE A 157 36.06 66.29 22.15
N THR A 158 34.79 66.09 22.51
CA THR A 158 34.20 66.63 23.76
C THR A 158 34.17 65.64 24.93
N GLY A 159 34.54 64.37 24.73
CA GLY A 159 34.68 63.35 25.78
C GLY A 159 33.44 63.01 26.62
N LYS A 160 32.29 63.69 26.44
CA LYS A 160 31.08 63.59 27.26
C LYS A 160 29.93 62.82 26.61
N GLY A 161 30.22 61.92 25.67
CA GLY A 161 29.20 61.36 24.79
C GLY A 161 28.62 62.45 23.88
N ALA A 162 27.90 62.08 22.82
CA ALA A 162 27.50 62.97 21.74
C ALA A 162 26.58 64.14 22.21
N ARG A 163 27.14 65.20 22.80
CA ARG A 163 26.49 66.51 22.86
C ARG A 163 26.46 67.05 21.44
N THR A 164 25.27 67.07 20.86
CA THR A 164 25.07 67.47 19.48
C THR A 164 25.32 68.97 19.34
N ILE A 165 26.30 69.38 18.54
CA ILE A 165 26.62 70.81 18.29
C ILE A 165 25.72 71.42 17.20
N GLY A 166 24.73 70.69 16.68
CA GLY A 166 23.74 71.28 15.77
C GLY A 166 22.76 70.27 15.18
N PHE A 167 21.70 70.78 14.57
CA PHE A 167 20.76 70.00 13.78
C PHE A 167 20.67 70.56 12.36
N THR A 168 20.42 69.70 11.38
CA THR A 168 20.17 70.10 10.00
C THR A 168 18.70 69.92 9.67
N ASP A 169 18.03 71.05 9.38
CA ASP A 169 16.63 71.12 8.94
C ASP A 169 16.27 70.06 7.91
N GLY A 170 15.28 69.24 8.23
CA GLY A 170 14.72 68.20 7.35
C GLY A 170 15.51 66.89 7.28
N TYR A 171 16.76 66.84 7.77
CA TYR A 171 17.58 65.61 7.73
C TYR A 171 17.82 65.02 9.11
N SER A 172 17.98 65.84 10.14
CA SER A 172 18.10 65.36 11.51
C SER A 172 16.79 64.71 11.99
N PRO A 173 16.85 63.67 12.85
CA PRO A 173 15.67 63.06 13.45
C PRO A 173 15.06 63.92 14.58
N PRO A 174 13.78 63.70 14.96
CA PRO A 174 13.09 64.47 15.99
C PRO A 174 13.83 64.56 17.33
N GLU A 175 14.46 63.47 17.77
CA GLU A 175 15.23 63.42 19.02
C GLU A 175 16.44 64.37 19.01
N GLN A 176 17.07 64.59 17.85
CA GLN A 176 18.22 65.49 17.74
C GLN A 176 17.79 66.96 17.85
N TYR A 177 16.60 67.33 17.35
CA TYR A 177 16.02 68.65 17.61
C TYR A 177 15.75 68.88 19.10
N LYS A 178 15.20 67.85 19.77
CA LYS A 178 14.86 67.94 21.20
C LYS A 178 16.11 68.21 22.05
N ILE A 179 17.18 67.44 21.85
CA ILE A 179 18.47 67.63 22.55
C ILE A 179 19.01 69.05 22.34
N TYR A 180 18.96 69.56 21.10
CA TYR A 180 19.47 70.88 20.80
C TYR A 180 18.69 71.98 21.54
N TYR A 181 17.35 71.94 21.52
CA TYR A 181 16.53 72.91 22.25
C TYR A 181 16.71 72.82 23.77
N ASP A 182 16.81 71.61 24.31
CA ASP A 182 17.07 71.39 25.75
C ASP A 182 18.43 71.98 26.15
N SER A 183 19.47 71.83 25.30
CA SER A 183 20.80 72.39 25.55
C SER A 183 20.84 73.93 25.56
N ILE A 184 20.05 74.58 24.71
CA ILE A 184 19.93 76.05 24.70
C ILE A 184 19.22 76.54 25.96
N GLN A 185 18.20 75.83 26.44
CA GLN A 185 17.53 76.20 27.69
C GLN A 185 18.48 76.11 28.89
N GLU A 186 19.28 75.05 29.00
CA GLU A 186 20.29 74.92 30.06
C GLU A 186 21.35 76.04 30.03
N LEU A 187 21.83 76.41 28.84
CA LEU A 187 22.77 77.53 28.67
C LEU A 187 22.14 78.85 29.14
N SER A 188 20.89 79.11 28.77
CA SER A 188 20.16 80.33 29.16
C SER A 188 19.95 80.47 30.68
N THR A 189 19.67 79.36 31.38
CA THR A 189 19.54 79.32 32.85
C THR A 189 20.88 79.52 33.56
N THR A 190 21.99 79.07 32.95
CA THR A 190 23.33 79.22 33.51
C THR A 190 23.84 80.66 33.38
N THR A 191 23.58 81.31 32.23
CA THR A 191 23.96 82.71 31.99
C THR A 191 23.19 83.72 32.85
N ASN A 192 21.98 83.37 33.30
CA ASN A 192 21.18 84.23 34.18
C ASN A 192 21.68 84.27 35.64
N ASN A 193 22.58 83.36 36.04
CA ASN A 193 23.16 83.30 37.39
C ASN A 193 24.56 83.98 37.51
N LEU A 194 25.06 84.65 36.46
CA LEU A 194 26.34 85.39 36.48
C LEU A 194 26.16 86.83 36.99
N SER A 195 27.20 87.34 37.69
CA SER A 195 27.24 88.71 38.23
C SER A 195 27.30 89.77 37.13
N SER A 196 26.92 91.02 37.44
CA SER A 196 26.84 92.13 36.45
C SER A 196 28.16 92.47 35.76
N ASP A 197 29.29 92.15 36.38
CA ASP A 197 30.61 92.52 35.85
C ASP A 197 31.10 91.51 34.80
N ASP A 198 30.76 90.22 34.94
CA ASP A 198 31.10 89.15 33.98
C ASP A 198 30.25 89.21 32.69
N LYS A 199 29.11 89.91 32.73
CA LYS A 199 28.24 90.10 31.55
C LYS A 199 28.86 91.01 30.50
N THR A 200 29.81 91.87 30.89
CA THR A 200 30.36 92.90 29.99
C THR A 200 31.54 92.39 29.16
N GLU A 201 32.20 91.29 29.58
CA GLU A 201 33.36 90.74 28.86
C GLU A 201 32.96 89.68 27.80
N LEU A 202 31.78 89.06 27.95
CA LEU A 202 31.19 88.14 26.95
C LEU A 202 30.45 88.86 25.80
N LEU A 203 30.19 90.16 25.93
CA LEU A 203 29.37 90.93 24.98
C LEU A 203 30.12 91.44 23.73
N TYR A 204 31.40 91.09 23.55
CA TYR A 204 32.24 91.62 22.47
C TYR A 204 32.91 90.56 21.57
N GLN A 205 32.42 89.31 21.53
CA GLN A 205 33.07 88.28 20.69
C GLN A 205 32.24 87.49 19.69
N ASP A 206 30.90 87.60 19.59
CA ASP A 206 30.20 86.80 18.57
C ASP A 206 28.83 87.34 18.12
N GLU A 207 28.60 87.39 16.80
CA GLU A 207 27.33 87.75 16.14
C GLU A 207 26.22 86.69 16.40
N THR A 208 26.60 85.49 16.85
CA THR A 208 25.64 84.42 17.19
C THR A 208 24.74 84.77 18.38
N THR A 209 25.20 85.64 19.28
CA THR A 209 24.48 86.06 20.49
C THR A 209 23.22 86.89 20.16
N GLU A 210 23.21 87.59 19.03
CA GLU A 210 22.05 88.40 18.59
C GLU A 210 20.90 87.55 18.03
N LEU A 211 21.21 86.36 17.48
CA LEU A 211 20.21 85.37 17.06
C LEU A 211 19.56 84.65 18.26
N LEU A 212 20.33 84.42 19.34
CA LEU A 212 19.87 83.75 20.57
C LEU A 212 18.78 84.53 21.33
N ILE A 213 18.84 85.87 21.30
CA ILE A 213 17.83 86.73 21.94
C ILE A 213 16.52 86.77 21.12
N ASN A 214 16.61 86.68 19.79
CA ASN A 214 15.43 86.70 18.92
C ASN A 214 14.63 85.39 18.93
N ALA A 215 15.27 84.24 19.17
CA ALA A 215 14.60 82.93 19.24
C ALA A 215 13.80 82.72 20.54
N THR A 216 14.22 83.32 21.65
CA THR A 216 13.57 83.20 22.96
C THR A 216 12.28 84.03 23.10
N GLN A 217 12.01 84.96 22.18
CA GLN A 217 10.77 85.76 22.18
C GLN A 217 9.56 85.10 21.49
N LYS A 218 9.71 83.93 20.84
CA LYS A 218 8.58 83.18 20.26
C LYS A 218 8.23 81.95 21.11
N ASN A 219 7.19 82.11 21.94
CA ASN A 219 6.53 81.05 22.73
C ASN A 219 6.27 79.76 21.91
N PRO A 220 6.71 78.58 22.37
CA PRO A 220 6.27 77.30 21.84
C PRO A 220 5.25 76.64 22.79
N THR A 221 3.96 76.89 22.58
CA THR A 221 2.87 76.10 23.18
C THR A 221 2.12 75.33 22.09
N LEU A 222 2.44 74.05 21.88
CA LEU A 222 1.58 73.14 21.11
C LEU A 222 1.93 71.66 21.34
N TYR A 223 1.32 71.07 22.37
CA TYR A 223 0.96 69.66 22.42
C TYR A 223 -0.50 69.59 22.94
N PRO A 224 -1.49 69.16 22.15
CA PRO A 224 -2.83 68.88 22.67
C PRO A 224 -2.95 67.42 23.11
N ASN A 225 -3.67 67.24 24.22
CA ASN A 225 -3.99 66.00 24.92
C ASN A 225 -4.69 64.95 24.04
N GLU A 226 -4.41 63.69 24.34
CA GLU A 226 -5.24 62.53 23.97
C GLU A 226 -6.57 62.60 24.72
N ASP A 227 -7.68 62.73 23.99
CA ASP A 227 -8.98 62.15 24.34
C ASP A 227 -10.02 62.49 23.27
N LYS A 228 -10.52 61.46 22.57
CA LYS A 228 -11.94 61.23 22.22
C LYS A 228 -12.08 60.16 21.14
N ARG A 229 -12.55 58.99 21.56
CA ARG A 229 -13.30 58.04 20.74
C ARG A 229 -14.62 58.69 20.32
N THR A 230 -15.00 58.58 19.04
CA THR A 230 -16.40 58.39 18.66
C THR A 230 -16.46 57.62 17.34
N GLU A 231 -17.15 56.48 17.41
CA GLU A 231 -17.57 55.61 16.31
C GLU A 231 -18.52 56.35 15.37
N LEU A 232 -18.55 55.97 14.08
CA LEU A 232 -19.72 56.10 13.21
C LEU A 232 -19.58 55.20 11.95
N LEU A 233 -20.24 54.05 12.04
CA LEU A 233 -21.09 53.35 11.06
C LEU A 233 -20.66 53.23 9.57
N PHE A 234 -20.37 51.98 9.19
CA PHE A 234 -20.41 51.42 7.83
C PHE A 234 -21.77 50.76 7.55
N ASN A 235 -22.29 50.85 6.31
CA ASN A 235 -22.83 49.71 5.51
C ASN A 235 -23.22 50.18 4.07
N PRO A 236 -23.47 49.28 3.09
CA PRO A 236 -22.50 48.47 2.33
C PRO A 236 -22.63 48.65 0.79
N GLU A 237 -21.59 48.31 0.02
CA GLU A 237 -21.71 47.60 -1.27
C GLU A 237 -20.32 47.14 -1.77
N GLU A 238 -20.25 45.83 -2.01
CA GLU A 238 -19.34 45.05 -2.88
C GLU A 238 -17.82 44.93 -2.59
N ASP A 239 -17.51 43.74 -2.04
CA ASP A 239 -16.48 42.78 -2.48
C ASP A 239 -15.04 43.25 -2.75
N ILE A 240 -14.13 42.89 -1.84
CA ILE A 240 -12.90 42.15 -2.14
C ILE A 240 -12.50 41.33 -0.89
N VAL A 241 -12.19 40.07 -1.15
CA VAL A 241 -11.82 38.98 -0.24
C VAL A 241 -10.72 39.36 0.77
N THR A 242 -10.97 38.99 2.02
CA THR A 242 -10.16 39.18 3.24
C THR A 242 -8.84 38.39 3.22
N GLU A 243 -7.72 39.09 3.43
CA GLU A 243 -6.46 38.50 3.91
C GLU A 243 -6.57 38.28 5.43
N THR A 244 -6.13 37.10 5.84
CA THR A 244 -6.15 36.52 7.19
C THR A 244 -5.57 37.44 8.26
N GLU A 245 -6.37 37.73 9.29
CA GLU A 245 -5.91 38.26 10.58
C GLU A 245 -4.94 37.28 11.24
N LEU A 246 -3.68 37.71 11.40
CA LEU A 246 -2.79 37.15 12.40
C LEU A 246 -3.00 37.94 13.69
N LEU A 247 -3.64 37.27 14.65
CA LEU A 247 -3.68 37.64 16.06
C LEU A 247 -2.28 38.11 16.53
N TYR A 248 -2.16 39.39 16.89
CA TYR A 248 -1.09 39.89 17.74
C TYR A 248 -1.72 40.58 18.95
N ASP A 249 -1.42 40.00 20.10
CA ASP A 249 -1.82 40.42 21.44
C ASP A 249 -1.21 41.80 21.77
N ASP A 250 -2.06 42.79 22.00
CA ASP A 250 -1.71 44.18 22.33
C ASP A 250 -1.47 44.39 23.85
N SER A 251 -1.09 43.34 24.60
CA SER A 251 -0.89 43.43 26.06
C SER A 251 0.57 43.33 26.55
N ILE A 252 1.57 43.45 25.66
CA ILE A 252 3.00 43.33 26.04
C ILE A 252 3.84 44.54 25.59
N SER A 253 3.38 45.76 25.85
CA SER A 253 4.25 46.96 25.81
C SER A 253 4.49 47.62 27.17
N ASP A 254 3.82 47.17 28.24
CA ASP A 254 3.95 47.79 29.58
C ASP A 254 4.84 47.02 30.58
N LYS A 255 5.43 45.88 30.18
CA LYS A 255 6.30 45.07 31.06
C LYS A 255 7.78 45.04 30.67
N ALA A 256 8.17 45.58 29.51
CA ALA A 256 9.57 45.61 29.08
C ALA A 256 10.40 46.78 29.66
N TYR A 257 9.76 47.75 30.33
CA TYR A 257 10.45 48.89 30.97
C TYR A 257 10.97 48.62 32.40
N LYS A 258 10.98 47.35 32.87
CA LYS A 258 11.46 47.01 34.22
C LYS A 258 12.49 45.89 34.34
N GLN A 259 13.09 45.42 33.24
CA GLN A 259 14.09 44.34 33.30
C GLN A 259 15.30 44.59 32.39
N VAL A 260 16.00 45.70 32.61
CA VAL A 260 17.44 45.79 32.30
C VAL A 260 18.11 46.58 33.42
N ALA A 261 18.13 46.00 34.62
CA ALA A 261 18.91 46.51 35.74
C ALA A 261 19.37 45.36 36.63
N THR A 262 19.94 44.31 36.02
CA THR A 262 20.63 43.26 36.78
C THR A 262 21.57 42.48 35.86
N SER A 263 22.87 42.75 35.95
CA SER A 263 23.87 41.70 36.10
C SER A 263 25.19 42.27 36.61
N ALA A 264 25.57 41.76 37.80
CA ALA A 264 26.93 41.46 38.25
C ALA A 264 28.05 42.45 37.92
N GLU A 265 28.25 43.43 38.80
CA GLU A 265 29.41 43.52 39.71
C GLU A 265 29.24 44.81 40.53
N GLY A 266 29.46 44.72 41.84
CA GLY A 266 29.07 45.76 42.79
C GLY A 266 30.01 46.95 42.78
N GLU A 267 29.69 47.98 41.99
CA GLU A 267 30.11 49.36 42.25
C GLU A 267 28.97 50.32 41.86
N ARG A 268 28.53 51.13 42.83
CA ARG A 268 27.47 52.14 42.68
C ARG A 268 28.02 53.30 41.83
N MET A 269 27.66 53.40 40.56
CA MET A 269 27.86 54.64 39.81
C MET A 269 26.90 55.73 40.34
N PRO A 270 27.36 56.99 40.55
CA PRO A 270 26.54 58.05 41.13
C PRO A 270 25.29 58.34 40.29
N SER A 271 24.16 58.50 40.97
CA SER A 271 22.81 58.66 40.42
C SER A 271 22.52 60.05 39.83
N GLU A 272 23.47 60.63 39.08
CA GLU A 272 23.28 61.90 38.35
C GLU A 272 23.14 61.72 36.82
N THR A 273 23.18 60.49 36.29
CA THR A 273 23.21 60.25 34.82
C THR A 273 21.93 59.63 34.24
N ILE A 274 20.79 59.72 34.96
CA ILE A 274 19.49 59.22 34.46
C ILE A 274 18.45 60.35 34.51
N LEU A 275 18.66 61.40 33.71
CA LEU A 275 17.60 62.28 33.26
C LEU A 275 17.33 61.94 31.77
N GLY A 276 16.08 61.59 31.46
CA GLY A 276 15.66 61.01 30.19
C GLY A 276 15.75 61.95 28.98
N TYR A 277 16.95 62.05 28.41
CA TYR A 277 17.19 62.66 27.10
C TYR A 277 17.48 61.56 26.07
N ALA A 278 16.79 61.62 24.94
CA ALA A 278 16.99 60.70 23.84
C ALA A 278 18.45 60.79 23.36
N LEU A 279 19.23 59.72 23.54
CA LEU A 279 20.61 59.68 23.06
C LEU A 279 20.60 59.56 21.53
N VAL A 280 21.32 60.44 20.84
CA VAL A 280 21.62 60.26 19.41
C VAL A 280 22.42 58.96 19.27
N ASP A 281 21.82 57.94 18.65
CA ASP A 281 22.44 56.63 18.44
C ASP A 281 22.54 56.30 16.94
N GLU A 282 22.92 55.06 16.61
CA GLU A 282 23.01 54.60 15.21
C GLU A 282 21.70 54.78 14.42
N LYS A 283 20.54 54.83 15.09
CA LYS A 283 19.22 55.01 14.45
C LYS A 283 18.99 56.45 13.99
N SER A 284 19.74 57.41 14.52
CA SER A 284 19.73 58.80 14.06
C SER A 284 20.38 58.94 12.68
N ASP A 285 21.48 58.22 12.45
CA ASP A 285 22.10 58.14 11.12
C ASP A 285 21.19 57.41 10.12
N ILE A 286 20.49 56.36 10.56
CA ILE A 286 19.52 55.64 9.71
C ILE A 286 18.39 56.59 9.26
N TYR A 287 17.88 57.42 10.16
CA TYR A 287 16.88 58.44 9.80
C TYR A 287 17.43 59.43 8.78
N SER A 288 18.63 59.96 9.03
CA SER A 288 19.26 60.97 8.17
C SER A 288 19.57 60.43 6.77
N LEU A 289 19.99 59.16 6.68
CA LEU A 289 20.12 58.43 5.42
C LEU A 289 18.75 58.30 4.74
N GLY A 290 17.70 57.90 5.46
CA GLY A 290 16.33 57.84 4.93
C GLY A 290 15.84 59.17 4.35
N ALA A 291 16.06 60.27 5.08
CA ALA A 291 15.75 61.64 4.66
C ALA A 291 16.55 62.07 3.42
N THR A 292 17.80 61.66 3.34
CA THR A 292 18.64 61.86 2.14
C THR A 292 18.08 61.11 0.94
N LEU A 293 17.74 59.83 1.08
CA LEU A 293 17.16 59.02 0.00
C LEU A 293 15.82 59.58 -0.46
N TYR A 294 14.99 60.03 0.49
CA TYR A 294 13.74 60.73 0.21
C TYR A 294 13.97 61.93 -0.71
N HIS A 295 14.95 62.78 -0.38
CA HIS A 295 15.25 63.97 -1.18
C HIS A 295 15.81 63.61 -2.56
N LEU A 296 16.69 62.59 -2.66
CA LEU A 296 17.22 62.14 -3.95
C LEU A 296 16.13 61.58 -4.89
N ILE A 297 15.12 60.89 -4.34
CA ILE A 297 14.04 60.29 -5.14
C ILE A 297 12.97 61.31 -5.50
N THR A 298 12.51 62.12 -4.54
CA THR A 298 11.42 63.08 -4.76
C THR A 298 11.91 64.39 -5.39
N GLY A 299 13.18 64.75 -5.15
CA GLY A 299 13.72 66.07 -5.41
C GLY A 299 13.12 67.17 -4.53
N VAL A 300 12.43 66.79 -3.45
CA VAL A 300 11.81 67.69 -2.48
C VAL A 300 12.47 67.46 -1.12
N LYS A 301 12.98 68.53 -0.52
CA LYS A 301 13.56 68.48 0.83
C LYS A 301 12.47 68.07 1.84
N PRO A 302 12.73 67.10 2.75
CA PRO A 302 11.75 66.74 3.78
C PRO A 302 11.37 67.95 4.65
N GLN A 303 10.08 68.06 5.00
CA GLN A 303 9.57 69.16 5.83
C GLN A 303 10.06 69.05 7.28
N LYS A 304 10.17 70.20 7.95
CA LYS A 304 10.61 70.33 9.35
C LYS A 304 9.52 70.00 10.38
N SER A 305 8.35 69.51 9.96
CA SER A 305 7.17 69.44 10.83
C SER A 305 6.97 68.08 11.49
N THR A 306 6.68 68.15 12.78
CA THR A 306 6.31 67.12 13.73
C THR A 306 4.99 66.40 13.43
N GLU A 307 4.38 66.57 12.24
CA GLU A 307 3.02 66.08 11.97
C GLU A 307 2.96 64.81 11.11
N THR A 308 3.48 64.73 9.88
CA THR A 308 3.64 63.43 9.14
C THR A 308 4.58 63.56 7.93
N VAL A 309 5.40 62.54 7.63
CA VAL A 309 6.20 62.49 6.40
C VAL A 309 5.29 62.07 5.24
N VAL A 310 5.15 62.92 4.21
CA VAL A 310 4.38 62.58 3.01
C VAL A 310 5.03 61.38 2.33
N SER A 311 4.26 60.33 2.02
CA SER A 311 4.80 59.16 1.35
C SER A 311 5.45 59.52 0.01
N VAL A 312 6.62 58.94 -0.29
CA VAL A 312 7.34 59.11 -1.56
C VAL A 312 6.45 58.74 -2.76
N ALA A 313 5.49 57.83 -2.58
CA ALA A 313 4.53 57.42 -3.60
C ALA A 313 3.63 58.57 -4.09
N ASN A 314 3.40 59.60 -3.27
CA ASN A 314 2.50 60.71 -3.61
C ASN A 314 3.12 61.73 -4.57
N TYR A 315 4.42 61.64 -4.86
CA TYR A 315 5.13 62.54 -5.78
C TYR A 315 5.10 62.06 -7.24
N GLY A 316 4.30 61.03 -7.56
CA GLY A 316 4.17 60.50 -8.94
C GLY A 316 5.45 59.85 -9.47
N VAL A 317 6.42 59.53 -8.61
CA VAL A 317 7.68 58.88 -8.98
C VAL A 317 7.46 57.37 -9.08
N LYS A 318 7.80 56.76 -10.22
CA LYS A 318 7.75 55.29 -10.39
C LYS A 318 8.90 54.64 -9.61
N ILE A 319 8.61 54.15 -8.41
CA ILE A 319 9.55 53.42 -7.55
C ILE A 319 8.97 52.10 -7.05
N SER A 320 9.83 51.13 -6.69
CA SER A 320 9.39 49.85 -6.14
C SER A 320 8.85 49.98 -4.72
N ASP A 321 7.88 49.11 -4.37
CA ASP A 321 7.27 49.04 -3.04
C ASP A 321 8.35 48.80 -1.96
N GLY A 322 9.36 48.00 -2.28
CA GLY A 322 10.50 47.76 -1.39
C GLY A 322 11.25 49.04 -1.00
N LEU A 323 11.47 49.98 -1.94
CA LEU A 323 12.17 51.23 -1.63
C LEU A 323 11.30 52.19 -0.82
N VAL A 324 10.00 52.27 -1.14
CA VAL A 324 9.02 53.03 -0.34
C VAL A 324 9.03 52.54 1.11
N HIS A 325 9.01 51.23 1.32
CA HIS A 325 9.05 50.63 2.65
C HIS A 325 10.34 50.98 3.39
N ILE A 326 11.50 50.89 2.73
CA ILE A 326 12.80 51.21 3.34
C ILE A 326 12.87 52.68 3.76
N ILE A 327 12.52 53.62 2.88
CA ILE A 327 12.55 55.06 3.21
C ILE A 327 11.59 55.37 4.36
N THR A 328 10.37 54.84 4.30
CA THR A 328 9.34 55.05 5.34
C THR A 328 9.78 54.51 6.70
N LYS A 329 10.36 53.30 6.72
CA LYS A 329 10.85 52.68 7.97
C LYS A 329 12.07 53.40 8.52
N ALA A 330 13.01 53.82 7.66
CA ALA A 330 14.18 54.58 8.09
C ALA A 330 13.79 55.94 8.69
N MET A 331 12.84 56.65 8.08
CA MET A 331 12.35 57.97 8.53
C MET A 331 11.24 57.88 9.59
N HIS A 332 11.02 56.72 10.22
CA HIS A 332 9.99 56.61 11.25
C HIS A 332 10.35 57.47 12.46
N LYS A 333 9.43 58.31 12.96
CA LYS A 333 9.71 59.25 14.07
C LYS A 333 10.21 58.55 15.34
N ASN A 334 9.50 57.50 15.78
CA ASN A 334 9.93 56.67 16.91
C ASN A 334 11.18 55.85 16.52
N PRO A 335 12.34 56.03 17.18
CA PRO A 335 13.56 55.28 16.91
C PRO A 335 13.37 53.75 17.01
N GLY A 336 12.56 53.25 17.94
CA GLY A 336 12.30 51.82 18.11
C GLY A 336 11.57 51.15 16.94
N LYS A 337 10.94 51.93 16.06
CA LYS A 337 10.28 51.44 14.84
C LYS A 337 11.16 51.57 13.59
N ARG A 338 12.34 52.19 13.69
CA ARG A 338 13.33 52.25 12.60
C ARG A 338 14.02 50.90 12.44
N PHE A 339 14.94 50.80 11.48
CA PHE A 339 15.87 49.67 11.47
C PHE A 339 16.72 49.71 12.74
N PRO A 340 16.89 48.59 13.45
CA PRO A 340 17.62 48.59 14.71
C PRO A 340 19.11 48.86 14.53
N SER A 341 19.69 48.59 13.35
CA SER A 341 21.08 48.94 13.01
C SER A 341 21.28 49.18 11.51
N ALA A 342 22.39 49.83 11.14
CA ALA A 342 22.77 50.05 9.74
C ALA A 342 22.97 48.73 8.98
N SER A 343 23.36 47.65 9.68
CA SER A 343 23.53 46.31 9.08
C SER A 343 22.20 45.73 8.60
N GLN A 344 21.12 45.92 9.36
CA GLN A 344 19.80 45.46 8.95
C GLN A 344 19.22 46.30 7.80
N LEU A 345 19.50 47.60 7.79
CA LEU A 345 19.17 48.48 6.66
C LEU A 345 19.87 48.00 5.38
N LEU A 346 21.18 47.74 5.45
CA LEU A 346 21.96 47.20 4.32
C LEU A 346 21.39 45.87 3.81
N LYS A 347 21.09 44.92 4.70
CA LYS A 347 20.46 43.64 4.33
C LYS A 347 19.12 43.84 3.62
N SER A 348 18.33 44.82 4.03
CA SER A 348 17.04 45.14 3.43
C SER A 348 17.20 45.76 2.03
N LEU A 349 18.18 46.65 1.85
CA LEU A 349 18.54 47.22 0.54
C LEU A 349 19.03 46.16 -0.45
N MET A 350 19.85 45.20 0.01
CA MET A 350 20.33 44.09 -0.85
C MET A 350 19.22 43.12 -1.27
N ASN A 351 18.17 42.96 -0.46
CA ASN A 351 17.04 42.04 -0.71
C ASN A 351 15.76 42.75 -1.16
N ILE A 352 15.88 43.96 -1.71
CA ILE A 352 14.73 44.84 -1.98
C ILE A 352 13.65 44.20 -2.87
N GLY A 353 14.04 43.35 -3.83
CA GLY A 353 13.10 42.66 -4.73
C GLY A 353 12.19 41.64 -4.02
N LYS A 354 12.59 41.11 -2.86
CA LYS A 354 11.74 40.19 -2.06
C LYS A 354 10.61 40.93 -1.32
N LEU A 355 10.68 42.26 -1.23
CA LEU A 355 9.68 43.08 -0.56
C LEU A 355 8.51 43.45 -1.49
N ASP A 356 8.63 43.20 -2.79
CA ASP A 356 7.58 43.56 -3.76
C ASP A 356 6.35 42.66 -3.62
N ARG A 357 5.15 43.27 -3.62
CA ARG A 357 3.87 42.54 -3.53
C ARG A 357 3.72 41.49 -4.63
N ARG A 358 4.27 41.75 -5.82
CA ARG A 358 4.27 40.81 -6.95
C ARG A 358 5.03 39.53 -6.65
N TYR A 359 6.19 39.64 -5.99
CA TYR A 359 6.99 38.49 -5.59
C TYR A 359 6.27 37.64 -4.54
N LYS A 360 5.66 38.29 -3.53
CA LYS A 360 4.86 37.58 -2.51
C LYS A 360 3.67 36.84 -3.11
N ARG A 361 2.92 37.49 -4.01
CA ARG A 361 1.79 36.86 -4.73
C ARG A 361 2.23 35.68 -5.59
N PHE A 362 3.37 35.81 -6.29
CA PHE A 362 3.92 34.71 -7.08
C PHE A 362 4.26 33.49 -6.23
N MET A 363 4.93 33.69 -5.08
CA MET A 363 5.25 32.61 -4.15
C MET A 363 3.99 31.93 -3.59
N LEU A 364 2.98 32.72 -3.20
CA LEU A 364 1.70 32.17 -2.71
C LEU A 364 0.99 31.33 -3.78
N LEU A 365 0.93 31.83 -5.02
CA LEU A 365 0.33 31.09 -6.14
C LEU A 365 1.08 29.79 -6.43
N GLN A 366 2.41 29.79 -6.30
CA GLN A 366 3.23 28.59 -6.47
C GLN A 366 2.96 27.56 -5.37
N GLU A 367 2.83 27.98 -4.11
CA GLU A 367 2.46 27.10 -2.99
C GLU A 367 1.05 26.52 -3.17
N VAL A 368 0.07 27.35 -3.55
CA VAL A 368 -1.30 26.90 -3.83
C VAL A 368 -1.32 25.92 -4.99
N ALA A 369 -0.62 26.20 -6.09
CA ALA A 369 -0.53 25.29 -7.24
C ALA A 369 0.11 23.95 -6.86
N PHE A 370 1.15 23.98 -6.02
CA PHE A 370 1.78 22.77 -5.50
C PHE A 370 0.82 21.92 -4.67
N ILE A 371 0.07 22.54 -3.76
CA ILE A 371 -0.94 21.86 -2.94
C ILE A 371 -2.03 21.24 -3.83
N ILE A 372 -2.53 21.97 -4.82
CA ILE A 372 -3.54 21.46 -5.77
C ILE A 372 -3.00 20.25 -6.55
N MET A 373 -1.77 20.33 -7.07
CA MET A 373 -1.14 19.21 -7.77
C MET A 373 -0.99 17.98 -6.87
N LEU A 374 -0.63 18.18 -5.60
CA LEU A 374 -0.49 17.09 -4.63
C LEU A 374 -1.84 16.43 -4.33
N LEU A 375 -2.90 17.22 -4.16
CA LEU A 375 -4.27 16.71 -3.98
C LEU A 375 -4.77 15.93 -5.21
N LEU A 376 -4.52 16.45 -6.42
CA LEU A 376 -4.88 15.76 -7.66
C LEU A 376 -4.12 14.44 -7.82
N PHE A 377 -2.83 14.43 -7.48
CA PHE A 377 -2.03 13.20 -7.50
C PHE A 377 -2.56 12.17 -6.51
N SER A 378 -2.81 12.56 -5.26
CA SER A 378 -3.41 11.67 -4.26
C SER A 378 -4.79 11.15 -4.69
N GLY A 379 -5.65 12.02 -5.26
CA GLY A 379 -6.94 11.61 -5.82
C GLY A 379 -6.80 10.58 -6.95
N SER A 380 -5.81 10.76 -7.85
CA SER A 380 -5.57 9.79 -8.94
C SER A 380 -5.14 8.41 -8.43
N VAL A 381 -4.28 8.36 -7.40
CA VAL A 381 -3.83 7.11 -6.77
C VAL A 381 -5.01 6.38 -6.11
N LEU A 382 -5.88 7.12 -5.41
CA LEU A 382 -7.09 6.55 -4.81
C LEU A 382 -8.04 5.99 -5.86
N LEU A 383 -8.26 6.72 -6.97
CA LEU A 383 -9.11 6.24 -8.06
C LEU A 383 -8.57 4.95 -8.70
N ILE A 384 -7.26 4.85 -8.91
CA ILE A 384 -6.63 3.63 -9.42
C ILE A 384 -6.82 2.47 -8.43
N HIS A 385 -6.64 2.72 -7.13
CA HIS A 385 -6.82 1.69 -6.10
C HIS A 385 -8.27 1.18 -6.02
N PHE A 386 -9.24 2.09 -5.93
CA PHE A 386 -10.66 1.72 -5.90
C PHE A 386 -11.11 1.07 -7.22
N GLY A 387 -10.60 1.54 -8.36
CA GLY A 387 -10.83 0.92 -9.66
C GLY A 387 -10.32 -0.52 -9.69
N GLY A 388 -9.10 -0.78 -9.21
CA GLY A 388 -8.54 -2.13 -9.11
C GLY A 388 -9.34 -3.05 -8.18
N LEU A 389 -9.78 -2.55 -7.02
CA LEU A 389 -10.64 -3.32 -6.11
C LEU A 389 -11.99 -3.67 -6.77
N LYS A 390 -12.62 -2.70 -7.45
CA LYS A 390 -13.91 -2.93 -8.12
C LYS A 390 -13.80 -3.92 -9.27
N MET A 391 -12.76 -3.82 -10.10
CA MET A 391 -12.50 -4.76 -11.18
C MET A 391 -12.23 -6.18 -10.65
N SER A 392 -11.48 -6.30 -9.54
CA SER A 392 -11.24 -7.61 -8.91
C SER A 392 -12.53 -8.23 -8.37
N GLN A 393 -13.40 -7.41 -7.77
CA GLN A 393 -14.71 -7.85 -7.29
C GLN A 393 -15.61 -8.30 -8.45
N GLU A 394 -15.74 -7.50 -9.51
CA GLU A 394 -16.55 -7.85 -10.69
C GLU A 394 -16.04 -9.13 -11.36
N LYS A 395 -14.71 -9.30 -11.45
CA LYS A 395 -14.09 -10.52 -11.95
C LYS A 395 -14.47 -11.75 -11.10
N GLN A 396 -14.46 -11.61 -9.77
CA GLN A 396 -14.86 -12.67 -8.84
C GLN A 396 -16.35 -13.01 -8.97
N GLU A 397 -17.22 -11.99 -9.06
CA GLU A 397 -18.67 -12.15 -9.24
C GLU A 397 -18.99 -12.90 -10.54
N LEU A 398 -18.37 -12.49 -11.65
CA LEU A 398 -18.53 -13.16 -12.95
C LEU A 398 -18.04 -14.62 -12.92
N TYR A 399 -16.94 -14.90 -12.22
CA TYR A 399 -16.48 -16.28 -12.06
C TYR A 399 -17.49 -17.13 -11.29
N GLN A 400 -18.06 -16.62 -10.20
CA GLN A 400 -19.08 -17.34 -9.43
C GLN A 400 -20.37 -17.56 -10.24
N GLU A 401 -20.71 -16.62 -11.11
CA GLU A 401 -21.80 -16.79 -12.07
C GLU A 401 -21.50 -17.96 -13.02
N TYR A 402 -20.30 -18.05 -13.58
CA TYR A 402 -19.93 -19.20 -14.42
C TYR A 402 -19.95 -20.53 -13.66
N ILE A 403 -19.48 -20.59 -12.40
CA ILE A 403 -19.58 -21.81 -11.59
C ILE A 403 -21.04 -22.23 -11.38
N SER A 404 -21.92 -21.27 -11.13
CA SER A 404 -23.35 -21.52 -10.97
C SER A 404 -24.00 -22.01 -12.27
N GLN A 405 -23.61 -21.45 -13.41
CA GLN A 405 -24.06 -21.89 -14.72
C GLN A 405 -23.54 -23.29 -15.08
N LEU A 406 -22.28 -23.61 -14.73
CA LEU A 406 -21.72 -24.96 -14.91
C LEU A 406 -22.55 -26.01 -14.16
N ASP A 407 -22.89 -25.77 -12.90
CA ASP A 407 -23.72 -26.68 -12.11
C ASP A 407 -25.13 -26.82 -12.71
N TYR A 408 -25.72 -25.70 -13.15
CA TYR A 408 -27.04 -25.69 -13.79
C TYR A 408 -27.09 -26.49 -15.10
N GLU A 409 -26.17 -26.24 -16.02
CA GLU A 409 -26.12 -26.96 -17.31
C GLU A 409 -25.75 -28.44 -17.13
N ARG A 410 -24.90 -28.78 -16.15
CA ARG A 410 -24.61 -30.17 -15.77
C ARG A 410 -25.88 -30.91 -15.37
N GLN A 411 -26.71 -30.31 -14.51
CA GLN A 411 -27.98 -30.90 -14.06
C GLN A 411 -29.00 -31.05 -15.19
N LEU A 412 -28.95 -30.21 -16.22
CA LEU A 412 -29.78 -30.33 -17.42
C LEU A 412 -29.24 -31.36 -18.43
N GLY A 413 -27.99 -31.80 -18.30
CA GLY A 413 -27.31 -32.68 -19.26
C GLY A 413 -26.82 -31.98 -20.53
N ASN A 414 -26.72 -30.65 -20.53
CA ASN A 414 -26.32 -29.84 -21.68
C ASN A 414 -24.79 -29.67 -21.73
N TYR A 415 -24.06 -30.76 -21.98
CA TYR A 415 -22.60 -30.77 -21.87
C TYR A 415 -21.84 -29.92 -22.91
N ASP A 416 -22.44 -29.66 -24.07
CA ASP A 416 -21.81 -28.81 -25.10
C ASP A 416 -21.72 -27.34 -24.65
N GLU A 417 -22.78 -26.82 -24.04
CA GLU A 417 -22.80 -25.46 -23.50
C GLU A 417 -21.89 -25.35 -22.27
N MET A 418 -21.87 -26.41 -21.45
CA MET A 418 -20.99 -26.52 -20.29
C MET A 418 -19.51 -26.34 -20.65
N GLU A 419 -19.03 -26.91 -21.75
CA GLU A 419 -17.62 -26.82 -22.16
C GLU A 419 -17.22 -25.38 -22.53
N SER A 420 -18.14 -24.61 -23.13
CA SER A 420 -17.96 -23.18 -23.42
C SER A 420 -17.85 -22.37 -22.13
N ILE A 421 -18.77 -22.59 -21.18
CA ILE A 421 -18.77 -21.90 -19.88
C ILE A 421 -17.50 -22.26 -19.09
N TYR A 422 -17.08 -23.53 -19.11
CA TYR A 422 -15.85 -24.00 -18.47
C TYR A 422 -14.63 -23.25 -19.01
N THR A 423 -14.51 -23.15 -20.33
CA THR A 423 -13.41 -22.43 -20.98
C THR A 423 -13.38 -20.96 -20.54
N ASN A 424 -14.55 -20.32 -20.46
CA ASN A 424 -14.66 -18.94 -19.98
C ASN A 424 -14.25 -18.80 -18.50
N ALA A 425 -14.68 -19.72 -17.64
CA ALA A 425 -14.33 -19.71 -16.22
C ALA A 425 -12.82 -19.88 -15.99
N VAL A 426 -12.19 -20.83 -16.67
CA VAL A 426 -10.74 -21.07 -16.60
C VAL A 426 -9.94 -19.89 -17.16
N SER A 427 -10.43 -19.23 -18.22
CA SER A 427 -9.77 -18.03 -18.76
C SER A 427 -9.75 -16.86 -17.77
N LEU A 428 -10.74 -16.79 -16.86
CA LEU A 428 -10.78 -15.79 -15.80
C LEU A 428 -9.87 -16.17 -14.63
N TYR A 429 -10.00 -17.38 -14.11
CA TYR A 429 -9.20 -17.88 -12.98
C TYR A 429 -8.70 -19.30 -13.27
N PRO A 430 -7.49 -19.43 -13.85
CA PRO A 430 -6.91 -20.74 -14.14
C PRO A 430 -6.48 -21.49 -12.88
N ASP A 431 -6.19 -20.76 -11.79
CA ASP A 431 -5.69 -21.33 -10.53
C ASP A 431 -6.80 -21.78 -9.57
N LYS A 432 -8.06 -21.77 -10.01
CA LYS A 432 -9.22 -22.09 -9.18
C LYS A 432 -9.88 -23.40 -9.60
N ILE A 433 -9.96 -24.32 -8.66
CA ILE A 433 -10.35 -25.71 -8.95
C ILE A 433 -11.85 -25.89 -9.22
N GLU A 434 -12.73 -24.95 -8.84
CA GLU A 434 -14.17 -25.21 -8.87
C GLU A 434 -14.67 -25.51 -10.29
N ALA A 435 -14.19 -24.78 -11.30
CA ALA A 435 -14.53 -25.05 -12.70
C ALA A 435 -14.02 -26.42 -13.16
N TYR A 436 -12.80 -26.80 -12.74
CA TYR A 436 -12.20 -28.08 -13.06
C TYR A 436 -12.95 -29.25 -12.42
N TYR A 437 -13.34 -29.09 -11.15
CA TYR A 437 -14.17 -30.04 -10.42
C TYR A 437 -15.52 -30.26 -11.11
N GLN A 438 -16.19 -29.19 -11.53
CA GLN A 438 -17.47 -29.27 -12.24
C GLN A 438 -17.36 -30.13 -13.51
N ARG A 439 -16.31 -29.89 -14.30
CA ARG A 439 -16.03 -30.70 -15.50
C ARG A 439 -15.72 -32.15 -15.16
N ALA A 440 -14.86 -32.43 -14.18
CA ALA A 440 -14.55 -33.80 -13.73
C ALA A 440 -15.80 -34.56 -13.29
N LEU A 441 -16.68 -33.90 -12.51
CA LEU A 441 -17.95 -34.46 -12.08
C LEU A 441 -18.87 -34.78 -13.26
N SER A 442 -18.93 -33.92 -14.27
CA SER A 442 -19.74 -34.18 -15.46
C SER A 442 -19.28 -35.41 -16.25
N LEU A 443 -17.96 -35.65 -16.35
CA LEU A 443 -17.42 -36.84 -17.01
C LEU A 443 -17.77 -38.11 -16.24
N TYR A 444 -17.68 -38.06 -14.91
CA TYR A 444 -18.09 -39.15 -14.03
C TYR A 444 -19.61 -39.45 -14.13
N GLU A 445 -20.48 -38.44 -14.08
CA GLU A 445 -21.93 -38.61 -14.20
C GLU A 445 -22.35 -39.19 -15.56
N ARG A 446 -21.55 -38.96 -16.61
CA ARG A 446 -21.72 -39.55 -17.95
C ARG A 446 -21.18 -40.98 -18.07
N GLN A 447 -20.62 -41.53 -16.99
CA GLN A 447 -19.95 -42.84 -16.95
C GLN A 447 -18.71 -42.91 -17.87
N ASP A 448 -18.13 -41.76 -18.22
CA ASP A 448 -16.91 -41.69 -19.02
C ASP A 448 -15.66 -41.70 -18.12
N TYR A 449 -15.49 -42.82 -17.41
CA TYR A 449 -14.51 -42.94 -16.33
C TYR A 449 -13.06 -42.80 -16.81
N TYR A 450 -12.74 -43.28 -18.01
CA TYR A 450 -11.38 -43.17 -18.56
C TYR A 450 -11.00 -41.70 -18.83
N SER A 451 -11.88 -40.93 -19.46
CA SER A 451 -11.63 -39.50 -19.70
C SER A 451 -11.64 -38.68 -18.42
N ALA A 452 -12.47 -39.06 -17.42
CA ALA A 452 -12.43 -38.44 -16.10
C ALA A 452 -11.07 -38.66 -15.40
N ILE A 453 -10.54 -39.89 -15.43
CA ILE A 453 -9.22 -40.23 -14.86
C ILE A 453 -8.12 -39.43 -15.55
N GLU A 454 -8.05 -39.50 -16.88
CA GLU A 454 -7.04 -38.79 -17.68
C GLU A 454 -7.06 -37.28 -17.38
N TYR A 455 -8.24 -36.67 -17.40
CA TYR A 455 -8.40 -35.25 -17.11
C TYR A 455 -7.94 -34.88 -15.70
N ILE A 456 -8.33 -35.64 -14.67
CA ILE A 456 -7.94 -35.35 -13.28
C ILE A 456 -6.42 -35.54 -13.09
N GLU A 457 -5.85 -36.64 -13.58
CA GLU A 457 -4.44 -36.98 -13.39
C GLU A 457 -3.50 -36.09 -14.20
N GLU A 458 -3.89 -35.70 -15.41
CA GLU A 458 -3.03 -34.89 -16.29
C GLU A 458 -3.24 -33.38 -16.16
N THR A 459 -4.44 -32.93 -15.77
CA THR A 459 -4.76 -31.49 -15.71
C THR A 459 -4.87 -30.95 -14.29
N ILE A 460 -5.50 -31.70 -13.36
CA ILE A 460 -5.78 -31.16 -12.02
C ILE A 460 -4.64 -31.48 -11.04
N ILE A 461 -4.25 -32.75 -10.92
CA ILE A 461 -3.25 -33.19 -9.93
C ILE A 461 -1.88 -32.50 -10.10
N PRO A 462 -1.36 -32.26 -11.32
CA PRO A 462 -0.03 -31.66 -11.49
C PRO A 462 0.04 -30.18 -11.09
N ASP A 463 -1.05 -29.45 -11.30
CA ASP A 463 -1.08 -27.98 -11.23
C ASP A 463 -1.62 -27.44 -9.88
N TYR A 464 -2.24 -28.29 -9.05
CA TYR A 464 -2.86 -27.87 -7.78
C TYR A 464 -2.12 -28.43 -6.56
N ASP A 465 -1.57 -27.53 -5.75
CA ASP A 465 -0.84 -27.89 -4.52
C ASP A 465 -1.80 -28.41 -3.42
N LEU A 466 -1.42 -29.53 -2.82
CA LEU A 466 -2.24 -30.51 -2.09
C LEU A 466 -2.94 -30.00 -0.81
N GLU A 467 -2.70 -28.75 -0.38
CA GLU A 467 -3.12 -28.27 0.95
C GLU A 467 -4.07 -27.05 0.94
N GLN A 468 -4.33 -26.40 -0.19
CA GLN A 468 -5.00 -25.08 -0.18
C GLN A 468 -6.44 -25.03 -0.71
N SER A 469 -6.95 -26.08 -1.36
CA SER A 469 -8.27 -26.04 -1.99
C SER A 469 -9.29 -26.94 -1.31
N GLN A 470 -10.40 -26.34 -0.86
CA GLN A 470 -11.54 -27.01 -0.20
C GLN A 470 -12.36 -27.93 -1.12
N LYS A 471 -11.91 -28.15 -2.36
CA LYS A 471 -12.57 -29.00 -3.35
C LYS A 471 -11.69 -30.14 -3.83
N MET A 472 -10.45 -30.21 -3.34
CA MET A 472 -9.52 -31.26 -3.75
C MET A 472 -9.92 -32.64 -3.21
N GLU A 473 -10.54 -32.69 -2.02
CA GLU A 473 -11.10 -33.91 -1.47
C GLU A 473 -12.21 -34.49 -2.36
N ASP A 474 -13.05 -33.62 -2.95
CA ASP A 474 -14.14 -34.02 -3.84
C ASP A 474 -13.57 -34.55 -5.17
N VAL A 475 -12.48 -33.94 -5.68
CA VAL A 475 -11.78 -34.41 -6.89
C VAL A 475 -11.16 -35.80 -6.66
N TYR A 476 -10.45 -36.01 -5.54
CA TYR A 476 -9.91 -37.33 -5.23
C TYR A 476 -11.00 -38.37 -5.02
N PHE A 477 -12.14 -37.98 -4.45
CA PHE A 477 -13.28 -38.86 -4.30
C PHE A 477 -13.88 -39.27 -5.66
N ILE A 478 -14.04 -38.34 -6.61
CA ILE A 478 -14.46 -38.65 -7.98
C ILE A 478 -13.45 -39.60 -8.64
N LEU A 479 -12.15 -39.32 -8.52
CA LEU A 479 -11.11 -40.17 -9.11
C LEU A 479 -11.15 -41.59 -8.54
N ALA A 480 -11.27 -41.71 -7.22
CA ALA A 480 -11.39 -43.01 -6.55
C ALA A 480 -12.63 -43.78 -7.02
N ASN A 481 -13.77 -43.10 -7.17
CA ASN A 481 -14.99 -43.71 -7.70
C ASN A 481 -14.85 -44.11 -9.17
N CYS A 482 -14.14 -43.36 -10.01
CA CYS A 482 -13.85 -43.78 -11.39
C CYS A 482 -13.06 -45.10 -11.42
N TYR A 483 -12.04 -45.23 -10.57
CA TYR A 483 -11.28 -46.49 -10.45
C TYR A 483 -12.13 -47.62 -9.85
N PHE A 484 -13.02 -47.30 -8.90
CA PHE A 484 -13.95 -48.25 -8.30
C PHE A 484 -14.93 -48.84 -9.33
N GLU A 485 -15.56 -48.00 -10.16
CA GLU A 485 -16.48 -48.41 -11.23
C GLU A 485 -15.78 -49.23 -12.33
N LEU A 486 -14.47 -49.02 -12.51
CA LEU A 486 -13.62 -49.84 -13.40
C LEU A 486 -13.08 -51.11 -12.73
N GLU A 487 -13.56 -51.46 -11.53
CA GLU A 487 -13.14 -52.60 -10.71
C GLU A 487 -11.63 -52.63 -10.36
N LYS A 488 -10.95 -51.48 -10.43
CA LYS A 488 -9.55 -51.30 -10.06
C LYS A 488 -9.43 -50.88 -8.60
N TYR A 489 -9.80 -51.78 -7.70
CA TYR A 489 -9.96 -51.48 -6.28
C TYR A 489 -8.67 -51.04 -5.58
N GLU A 490 -7.50 -51.55 -6.01
CA GLU A 490 -6.20 -51.13 -5.48
C GLU A 490 -5.92 -49.64 -5.73
N ASP A 491 -6.22 -49.15 -6.92
CA ASP A 491 -6.06 -47.74 -7.28
C ASP A 491 -7.11 -46.87 -6.56
N ALA A 492 -8.36 -47.35 -6.49
CA ALA A 492 -9.43 -46.67 -5.75
C ALA A 492 -9.06 -46.44 -4.27
N ILE A 493 -8.46 -47.45 -3.62
CA ILE A 493 -7.99 -47.36 -2.22
C ILE A 493 -6.95 -46.24 -2.04
N ILE A 494 -6.03 -46.06 -2.99
CA ILE A 494 -5.01 -45.00 -2.93
C ILE A 494 -5.70 -43.63 -2.91
N TYR A 495 -6.64 -43.40 -3.81
CA TYR A 495 -7.29 -42.10 -3.94
C TYR A 495 -8.36 -41.83 -2.87
N PHE A 496 -9.09 -42.85 -2.40
CA PHE A 496 -9.95 -42.70 -1.22
C PHE A 496 -9.12 -42.29 0.01
N ARG A 497 -7.93 -42.87 0.20
CA ARG A 497 -7.03 -42.46 1.28
C ARG A 497 -6.59 -41.00 1.14
N SER A 498 -6.35 -40.53 -0.08
CA SER A 498 -6.07 -39.11 -0.35
C SER A 498 -7.25 -38.21 0.01
N ALA A 499 -8.48 -38.60 -0.37
CA ALA A 499 -9.70 -37.87 0.00
C ALA A 499 -9.92 -37.82 1.53
N ILE A 500 -9.72 -38.95 2.22
CA ILE A 500 -9.81 -39.04 3.70
C ILE A 500 -8.73 -38.19 4.39
N ALA A 501 -7.52 -38.13 3.85
CA ALA A 501 -6.44 -37.35 4.43
C ALA A 501 -6.78 -35.85 4.47
N LEU A 502 -7.50 -35.36 3.46
CA LEU A 502 -7.97 -33.97 3.36
C LEU A 502 -9.24 -33.71 4.19
N ASN A 503 -10.20 -34.64 4.20
CA ASN A 503 -11.44 -34.50 4.98
C ASN A 503 -11.76 -35.78 5.76
N LYS A 504 -11.29 -35.82 7.01
CA LYS A 504 -11.48 -36.95 7.95
C LYS A 504 -12.89 -37.05 8.54
N SER A 505 -13.76 -36.08 8.29
CA SER A 505 -15.11 -36.05 8.86
C SER A 505 -16.18 -36.55 7.89
N ASN A 506 -15.82 -36.83 6.63
CA ASN A 506 -16.77 -37.33 5.65
C ASN A 506 -16.94 -38.85 5.77
N SER A 507 -18.07 -39.29 6.31
CA SER A 507 -18.38 -40.71 6.52
C SER A 507 -18.45 -41.51 5.21
N GLN A 508 -18.84 -40.88 4.10
CA GLN A 508 -18.94 -41.55 2.79
C GLN A 508 -17.58 -42.02 2.29
N TYR A 509 -16.53 -41.23 2.51
CA TYR A 509 -15.17 -41.59 2.08
C TYR A 509 -14.68 -42.84 2.80
N TYR A 510 -14.94 -42.95 4.10
CA TYR A 510 -14.58 -44.13 4.89
C TYR A 510 -15.38 -45.36 4.49
N ARG A 511 -16.67 -45.22 4.13
CA ARG A 511 -17.48 -46.33 3.62
C ARG A 511 -16.95 -46.86 2.30
N ASP A 512 -16.76 -46.00 1.31
CA ASP A 512 -16.35 -46.45 -0.03
C ASP A 512 -14.90 -46.99 -0.01
N PHE A 513 -14.07 -46.45 0.89
CA PHE A 513 -12.77 -47.02 1.24
C PHE A 513 -12.87 -48.41 1.88
N ALA A 514 -13.78 -48.61 2.85
CA ALA A 514 -14.02 -49.90 3.49
C ALA A 514 -14.54 -50.94 2.51
N ILE A 515 -15.47 -50.56 1.61
CA ILE A 515 -15.98 -51.42 0.54
C ILE A 515 -14.83 -51.84 -0.38
N SER A 516 -13.99 -50.90 -0.81
CA SER A 516 -12.84 -51.20 -1.68
C SER A 516 -11.84 -52.14 -1.01
N LEU A 517 -11.56 -51.94 0.28
CA LEU A 517 -10.71 -52.84 1.08
C LEU A 517 -11.30 -54.24 1.23
N ALA A 518 -12.62 -54.35 1.43
CA ALA A 518 -13.31 -55.63 1.48
C ALA A 518 -13.24 -56.37 0.13
N ARG A 519 -13.38 -55.63 -1.00
CA ARG A 519 -13.29 -56.19 -2.36
C ARG A 519 -11.93 -56.83 -2.66
N ILE A 520 -10.84 -56.31 -2.10
CA ILE A 520 -9.49 -56.90 -2.23
C ILE A 520 -9.16 -57.92 -1.12
N GLY A 521 -10.12 -58.26 -0.25
CA GLY A 521 -9.95 -59.22 0.84
C GLY A 521 -9.21 -58.70 2.08
N ASN A 522 -9.01 -57.39 2.23
CA ASN A 522 -8.36 -56.79 3.40
C ASN A 522 -9.37 -56.50 4.52
N ILE A 523 -9.95 -57.57 5.06
CA ILE A 523 -11.03 -57.54 6.04
C ILE A 523 -10.69 -56.75 7.32
N PRO A 524 -9.49 -56.89 7.93
CA PRO A 524 -9.18 -56.16 9.16
C PRO A 524 -9.22 -54.63 8.98
N LYS A 525 -8.62 -54.13 7.89
CA LYS A 525 -8.63 -52.68 7.60
C LYS A 525 -10.00 -52.19 7.13
N ALA A 526 -10.77 -53.03 6.43
CA ALA A 526 -12.13 -52.70 6.06
C ALA A 526 -13.00 -52.48 7.31
N SER A 527 -12.85 -53.32 8.33
CA SER A 527 -13.55 -53.17 9.63
C SER A 527 -13.16 -51.87 10.34
N GLU A 528 -11.87 -51.55 10.43
CA GLU A 528 -11.40 -50.28 11.03
C GLU A 528 -11.98 -49.06 10.31
N ALA A 529 -11.94 -49.06 8.97
CA ALA A 529 -12.49 -47.97 8.17
C ALA A 529 -14.00 -47.82 8.35
N LEU A 530 -14.74 -48.93 8.42
CA LEU A 530 -16.17 -48.94 8.61
C LEU A 530 -16.57 -48.44 10.01
N GLU A 531 -15.84 -48.82 11.06
CA GLU A 531 -16.06 -48.30 12.42
C GLU A 531 -15.93 -46.76 12.46
N GLU A 532 -14.95 -46.21 11.76
CA GLU A 532 -14.81 -44.76 11.62
C GLU A 532 -15.98 -44.14 10.83
N ALA A 533 -16.43 -44.77 9.75
CA ALA A 533 -17.62 -44.31 9.02
C ALA A 533 -18.88 -44.27 9.91
N ILE A 534 -19.07 -45.28 10.76
CA ILE A 534 -20.19 -45.37 11.72
C ILE A 534 -20.09 -44.27 12.78
N LYS A 535 -18.91 -44.04 13.36
CA LYS A 535 -18.69 -42.94 14.33
C LYS A 535 -19.06 -41.58 13.74
N LEU A 536 -18.89 -41.41 12.43
CA LEU A 536 -19.21 -40.21 11.68
C LEU A 536 -20.68 -40.15 11.19
N GLY A 537 -21.52 -41.15 11.51
CA GLY A 537 -22.98 -41.12 11.33
C GLY A 537 -23.49 -41.53 9.95
N ILE A 538 -22.91 -42.56 9.33
CA ILE A 538 -23.38 -43.07 8.03
C ILE A 538 -24.70 -43.85 8.10
N ALA A 539 -25.43 -43.93 6.98
CA ALA A 539 -26.70 -44.66 6.84
C ALA A 539 -26.51 -46.20 6.88
N ASP A 540 -27.54 -46.89 7.40
CA ASP A 540 -27.47 -48.26 7.94
C ASP A 540 -27.34 -49.40 6.90
N ASP A 541 -27.79 -49.25 5.65
CA ASP A 541 -27.98 -50.37 4.72
C ASP A 541 -26.67 -51.01 4.20
N SER A 542 -25.71 -50.17 3.81
CA SER A 542 -24.38 -50.60 3.35
C SER A 542 -23.52 -51.10 4.50
N VAL A 543 -23.76 -50.61 5.73
CA VAL A 543 -23.06 -51.04 6.95
C VAL A 543 -23.38 -52.50 7.25
N TYR A 544 -24.65 -52.87 7.17
CA TYR A 544 -25.08 -54.25 7.40
C TYR A 544 -24.49 -55.24 6.38
N LEU A 545 -24.40 -54.85 5.10
CA LEU A 545 -23.78 -55.71 4.09
C LEU A 545 -22.29 -55.96 4.40
N ILE A 546 -21.54 -54.91 4.69
CA ILE A 546 -20.09 -55.02 4.94
C ILE A 546 -19.83 -55.79 6.25
N ASN A 547 -20.58 -55.50 7.31
CA ASN A 547 -20.51 -56.28 8.56
C ASN A 547 -20.82 -57.76 8.31
N GLY A 548 -21.85 -58.05 7.53
CA GLY A 548 -22.21 -59.41 7.15
C GLY A 548 -21.08 -60.15 6.42
N GLU A 549 -20.37 -59.48 5.51
CA GLU A 549 -19.21 -60.02 4.80
C GLU A 549 -17.99 -60.22 5.73
N ILE A 550 -17.74 -59.27 6.66
CA ILE A 550 -16.68 -59.36 7.67
C ILE A 550 -16.93 -60.56 8.59
N ASP A 551 -18.14 -60.68 9.13
CA ASP A 551 -18.54 -61.76 10.04
C ASP A 551 -18.43 -63.13 9.37
N LEU A 552 -18.87 -63.23 8.10
CA LEU A 552 -18.72 -64.44 7.29
C LEU A 552 -17.25 -64.84 7.14
N SER A 553 -16.37 -63.89 6.83
CA SER A 553 -14.94 -64.14 6.72
C SER A 553 -14.28 -64.55 8.04
N ASN A 554 -14.84 -64.14 9.17
CA ASN A 554 -14.39 -64.51 10.51
C ASN A 554 -14.99 -65.85 11.00
N ASN A 555 -15.84 -66.49 10.19
CA ASN A 555 -16.65 -67.65 10.55
C ASN A 555 -17.66 -67.40 11.69
N ASP A 556 -18.03 -66.14 11.94
CA ASP A 556 -19.15 -65.80 12.84
C ASP A 556 -20.46 -65.83 12.05
N TYR A 557 -20.95 -67.05 11.84
CA TYR A 557 -22.11 -67.29 11.01
C TYR A 557 -23.41 -66.69 11.55
N ILE A 558 -23.54 -66.55 12.88
CA ILE A 558 -24.75 -66.02 13.51
C ILE A 558 -24.85 -64.51 13.30
N SER A 559 -23.76 -63.79 13.60
CA SER A 559 -23.71 -62.33 13.39
C SER A 559 -23.81 -61.99 11.91
N SER A 560 -23.15 -62.79 11.05
CA SER A 560 -23.26 -62.64 9.61
C SER A 560 -24.69 -62.79 9.10
N GLU A 561 -25.43 -63.81 9.56
CA GLU A 561 -26.81 -64.03 9.15
C GLU A 561 -27.73 -62.86 9.54
N ASP A 562 -27.60 -62.36 10.77
CA ASP A 562 -28.39 -61.25 11.29
C ASP A 562 -28.11 -59.95 10.52
N ASN A 563 -26.84 -59.63 10.28
CA ASN A 563 -26.43 -58.46 9.51
C ASN A 563 -26.91 -58.54 8.06
N LEU A 564 -26.71 -59.67 7.37
CA LEU A 564 -27.13 -59.79 5.97
C LEU A 564 -28.65 -59.78 5.81
N LYS A 565 -29.41 -60.38 6.74
CA LYS A 565 -30.88 -60.30 6.73
C LYS A 565 -31.39 -58.88 6.99
N LYS A 566 -30.80 -58.17 7.95
CA LYS A 566 -31.11 -56.74 8.16
C LYS A 566 -30.83 -55.94 6.91
N CYS A 567 -29.71 -56.18 6.23
CA CYS A 567 -29.40 -55.54 4.95
C CYS A 567 -30.51 -55.78 3.92
N ILE A 568 -30.98 -57.02 3.75
CA ILE A 568 -32.10 -57.35 2.85
C ILE A 568 -33.37 -56.57 3.23
N GLU A 569 -33.67 -56.42 4.52
CA GLU A 569 -34.86 -55.68 4.98
C GLU A 569 -34.79 -54.18 4.68
N VAL A 570 -33.62 -53.56 4.92
CA VAL A 570 -33.48 -52.09 4.83
C VAL A 570 -32.98 -51.58 3.48
N ALA A 571 -32.34 -52.42 2.67
CA ALA A 571 -31.74 -51.98 1.40
C ALA A 571 -32.80 -51.55 0.39
N GLY A 572 -32.71 -50.27 -0.02
CA GLY A 572 -33.52 -49.69 -1.08
C GLY A 572 -32.98 -49.99 -2.49
N ASP A 573 -31.67 -50.21 -2.61
CA ASP A 573 -31.01 -50.55 -3.88
C ASP A 573 -31.15 -52.05 -4.20
N PRO A 574 -31.75 -52.42 -5.35
CA PRO A 574 -31.87 -53.81 -5.78
C PRO A 574 -30.55 -54.58 -5.91
N TYR A 575 -29.45 -53.92 -6.28
CA TYR A 575 -28.14 -54.56 -6.42
C TYR A 575 -27.53 -54.91 -5.05
N ILE A 576 -27.62 -54.00 -4.08
CA ILE A 576 -27.20 -54.25 -2.69
C ILE A 576 -28.00 -55.43 -2.12
N LYS A 577 -29.32 -55.42 -2.33
CA LYS A 577 -30.21 -56.50 -1.92
C LYS A 577 -29.85 -57.84 -2.58
N MET A 578 -29.57 -57.86 -3.88
CA MET A 578 -29.10 -59.07 -4.60
C MET A 578 -27.82 -59.62 -3.98
N ARG A 579 -26.84 -58.75 -3.72
CA ARG A 579 -25.56 -59.16 -3.13
C ARG A 579 -25.73 -59.70 -1.71
N ALA A 580 -26.59 -59.09 -0.90
CA ALA A 580 -26.92 -59.59 0.43
C ALA A 580 -27.52 -61.00 0.37
N TYR A 581 -28.45 -61.26 -0.57
CA TYR A 581 -28.98 -62.62 -0.80
C TYR A 581 -27.89 -63.62 -1.20
N ILE A 582 -26.99 -63.24 -2.12
CA ILE A 582 -25.86 -64.09 -2.53
C ILE A 582 -24.95 -64.40 -1.33
N LYS A 583 -24.66 -63.40 -0.49
CA LYS A 583 -23.82 -63.60 0.69
C LYS A 583 -24.48 -64.47 1.76
N CYS A 584 -25.79 -64.34 1.96
CA CYS A 584 -26.55 -65.27 2.81
C CYS A 584 -26.50 -66.71 2.26
N GLU A 585 -26.55 -66.89 0.94
CA GLU A 585 -26.43 -68.22 0.33
C GLU A 585 -25.01 -68.81 0.50
N GLU A 586 -23.97 -67.99 0.33
CA GLU A 586 -22.57 -68.39 0.58
C GLU A 586 -22.34 -68.77 2.05
N LEU A 587 -22.94 -68.02 2.97
CA LEU A 587 -22.99 -68.34 4.40
C LEU A 587 -23.61 -69.72 4.65
N TYR A 588 -24.78 -70.01 4.06
CA TYR A 588 -25.42 -71.32 4.21
C TYR A 588 -24.59 -72.45 3.61
N ASN A 589 -23.89 -72.23 2.49
CA ASN A 589 -22.94 -73.20 1.96
C ASN A 589 -21.78 -73.47 2.92
N ALA A 590 -21.21 -72.42 3.53
CA ALA A 590 -20.13 -72.56 4.50
C ALA A 590 -20.56 -73.39 5.71
N ILE A 591 -21.77 -73.16 6.22
CA ILE A 591 -22.37 -73.96 7.30
C ILE A 591 -22.53 -75.42 6.87
N ILE A 592 -23.16 -75.68 5.71
CA ILE A 592 -23.39 -77.03 5.18
C ILE A 592 -22.07 -77.82 5.03
N LEU A 593 -20.99 -77.15 4.59
CA LEU A 593 -19.69 -77.79 4.38
C LEU A 593 -18.91 -78.05 5.67
N THR A 594 -19.14 -77.27 6.73
CA THR A 594 -18.36 -77.33 7.97
C THR A 594 -19.05 -78.10 9.10
N GLU A 595 -20.38 -78.18 9.05
CA GLU A 595 -21.21 -78.80 10.08
C GLU A 595 -21.27 -80.34 9.95
N LYS A 596 -21.39 -81.03 11.09
CA LYS A 596 -21.49 -82.50 11.16
C LYS A 596 -22.86 -83.01 11.64
N ASP A 597 -23.72 -82.13 12.13
CA ASP A 597 -25.10 -82.48 12.50
C ASP A 597 -26.00 -82.50 11.25
N ASP A 598 -26.40 -83.70 10.83
CA ASP A 598 -27.28 -83.92 9.67
C ASP A 598 -28.61 -83.15 9.78
N ASN A 599 -29.16 -82.95 10.98
CA ASN A 599 -30.41 -82.20 11.12
C ASN A 599 -30.20 -80.71 10.81
N LEU A 600 -29.08 -80.15 11.25
CA LEU A 600 -28.74 -78.75 11.00
C LEU A 600 -28.38 -78.53 9.53
N VAL A 601 -27.69 -79.48 8.89
CA VAL A 601 -27.40 -79.45 7.45
C VAL A 601 -28.69 -79.47 6.64
N SER A 602 -29.60 -80.38 6.96
CA SER A 602 -30.93 -80.49 6.35
C SER A 602 -31.73 -79.18 6.48
N GLU A 603 -31.82 -78.61 7.69
CA GLU A 603 -32.53 -77.35 7.94
C GLU A 603 -31.90 -76.18 7.17
N THR A 604 -30.56 -76.11 7.14
CA THR A 604 -29.82 -75.05 6.45
C THR A 604 -30.00 -75.12 4.94
N LEU A 605 -30.03 -76.31 4.35
CA LEU A 605 -30.32 -76.51 2.93
C LEU A 605 -31.72 -76.05 2.55
N LEU A 606 -32.72 -76.30 3.42
CA LEU A 606 -34.07 -75.79 3.22
C LEU A 606 -34.14 -74.25 3.34
N LYS A 607 -33.43 -73.65 4.30
CA LYS A 607 -33.30 -72.20 4.43
C LYS A 607 -32.65 -71.58 3.20
N LYS A 608 -31.58 -72.19 2.68
CA LYS A 608 -30.90 -71.79 1.44
C LYS A 608 -31.87 -71.74 0.25
N ILE A 609 -32.65 -72.80 0.05
CA ILE A 609 -33.65 -72.86 -1.02
C ILE A 609 -34.74 -71.81 -0.84
N ALA A 610 -35.25 -71.63 0.38
CA ALA A 610 -36.28 -70.63 0.68
C ALA A 610 -35.79 -69.20 0.42
N LEU A 611 -34.56 -68.89 0.84
CA LEU A 611 -33.91 -67.60 0.61
C LEU A 611 -33.78 -67.28 -0.88
N LEU A 612 -33.32 -68.23 -1.68
CA LEU A 612 -33.14 -68.03 -3.12
C LEU A 612 -34.48 -67.87 -3.86
N LYS A 613 -35.54 -68.55 -3.41
CA LYS A 613 -36.91 -68.33 -3.90
C LYS A 613 -37.39 -66.91 -3.60
N GLU A 614 -37.14 -66.45 -2.39
CA GLU A 614 -37.47 -65.09 -1.98
C GLU A 614 -36.72 -64.08 -2.85
N ALA A 615 -35.40 -64.24 -2.99
CA ALA A 615 -34.55 -63.39 -3.83
C ALA A 615 -35.09 -63.30 -5.27
N LYS A 616 -35.49 -64.44 -5.86
CA LYS A 616 -36.08 -64.50 -7.21
C LYS A 616 -37.35 -63.65 -7.33
N SER A 617 -38.15 -63.57 -6.28
CA SER A 617 -39.40 -62.78 -6.25
C SER A 617 -39.19 -61.31 -5.89
N ALA A 618 -38.14 -61.02 -5.13
CA ALA A 618 -37.86 -59.69 -4.58
C ALA A 618 -37.01 -58.81 -5.50
N LEU A 619 -36.29 -59.39 -6.46
CA LEU A 619 -35.34 -58.69 -7.31
C LEU A 619 -35.88 -58.39 -8.73
N PRO A 620 -35.43 -57.30 -9.38
CA PRO A 620 -35.66 -57.05 -10.79
C PRO A 620 -35.15 -58.15 -11.71
N LEU A 621 -35.80 -58.31 -12.88
CA LEU A 621 -35.54 -59.40 -13.81
C LEU A 621 -34.06 -59.47 -14.27
N ASP A 622 -33.46 -58.33 -14.57
CA ASP A 622 -32.06 -58.19 -15.01
C ASP A 622 -31.03 -58.69 -13.99
N LEU A 623 -31.34 -58.63 -12.69
CA LEU A 623 -30.48 -59.10 -11.60
C LEU A 623 -30.78 -60.55 -11.18
N THR A 624 -31.80 -61.18 -11.75
CA THR A 624 -32.26 -62.50 -11.29
C THR A 624 -31.48 -63.66 -11.91
N LEU A 625 -30.73 -63.44 -13.00
CA LEU A 625 -30.00 -64.51 -13.70
C LEU A 625 -29.09 -65.33 -12.76
N VAL A 626 -28.27 -64.66 -11.97
CA VAL A 626 -27.35 -65.30 -11.00
C VAL A 626 -28.14 -66.05 -9.91
N ILE A 627 -29.32 -65.55 -9.55
CA ILE A 627 -30.20 -66.19 -8.57
C ILE A 627 -30.84 -67.46 -9.14
N TYR A 628 -31.21 -67.49 -10.42
CA TYR A 628 -31.69 -68.70 -11.09
C TYR A 628 -30.65 -69.81 -11.04
N GLU A 629 -29.40 -69.52 -11.43
CA GLU A 629 -28.32 -70.52 -11.43
C GLU A 629 -28.08 -71.08 -10.02
N ARG A 630 -28.04 -70.21 -9.01
CA ARG A 630 -27.87 -70.63 -7.62
C ARG A 630 -29.05 -71.43 -7.10
N LEU A 631 -30.28 -71.07 -7.46
CA LEU A 631 -31.50 -71.80 -7.06
C LEU A 631 -31.58 -73.18 -7.71
N ILE A 632 -31.26 -73.27 -9.00
CA ILE A 632 -31.17 -74.56 -9.73
C ILE A 632 -30.15 -75.46 -9.03
N GLN A 633 -28.95 -74.94 -8.72
CA GLN A 633 -27.95 -75.70 -7.99
C GLN A 633 -28.43 -76.12 -6.60
N ALA A 634 -29.08 -75.23 -5.85
CA ALA A 634 -29.63 -75.55 -4.53
C ALA A 634 -30.68 -76.66 -4.56
N TYR A 635 -31.50 -76.73 -5.61
CA TYR A 635 -32.42 -77.83 -5.83
C TYR A 635 -31.70 -79.14 -6.20
N ILE A 636 -30.65 -79.09 -7.01
CA ILE A 636 -29.83 -80.27 -7.32
C ILE A 636 -29.18 -80.82 -6.04
N ASP A 637 -28.64 -79.93 -5.21
CA ASP A 637 -28.09 -80.27 -3.89
C ASP A 637 -29.17 -80.93 -3.02
N GLY A 638 -30.38 -80.35 -3.00
CA GLY A 638 -31.56 -80.89 -2.32
C GLY A 638 -31.95 -82.29 -2.78
N GLY A 639 -32.09 -82.51 -4.09
CA GLY A 639 -32.44 -83.82 -4.64
C GLY A 639 -31.39 -84.88 -4.34
N THR A 640 -30.11 -84.49 -4.31
CA THR A 640 -29.00 -85.39 -3.99
C THR A 640 -28.94 -85.72 -2.50
N TYR A 641 -29.12 -84.72 -1.63
CA TYR A 641 -29.05 -84.88 -0.19
C TYR A 641 -30.27 -85.62 0.37
N PHE A 642 -31.48 -85.25 -0.06
CA PHE A 642 -32.73 -85.87 0.38
C PHE A 642 -33.09 -87.15 -0.40
N ASN A 643 -32.38 -87.44 -1.50
CA ASN A 643 -32.69 -88.51 -2.43
C ASN A 643 -34.15 -88.43 -2.93
N ASP A 644 -34.57 -87.24 -3.33
CA ASP A 644 -35.95 -86.91 -3.71
C ASP A 644 -36.00 -86.26 -5.11
N ASN A 645 -36.70 -86.92 -6.02
CA ASN A 645 -36.83 -86.52 -7.41
C ASN A 645 -37.65 -85.24 -7.61
N ASP A 646 -38.48 -84.83 -6.66
CA ASP A 646 -39.27 -83.60 -6.77
C ASP A 646 -38.38 -82.36 -6.83
N TYR A 647 -37.23 -82.38 -6.14
CA TYR A 647 -36.24 -81.30 -6.24
C TYR A 647 -35.60 -81.21 -7.62
N TYR A 648 -35.29 -82.34 -8.25
CA TYR A 648 -34.77 -82.33 -9.63
C TYR A 648 -35.82 -81.81 -10.63
N ARG A 649 -37.11 -82.11 -10.41
CA ARG A 649 -38.21 -81.52 -11.21
C ARG A 649 -38.28 -80.00 -11.04
N LEU A 650 -38.14 -79.50 -9.82
CA LEU A 650 -38.08 -78.05 -9.56
C LEU A 650 -36.85 -77.40 -10.21
N ALA A 651 -35.69 -78.06 -10.21
CA ALA A 651 -34.49 -77.59 -10.92
C ALA A 651 -34.72 -77.48 -12.44
N ILE A 652 -35.44 -78.44 -13.03
CA ILE A 652 -35.82 -78.41 -14.45
C ILE A 652 -36.82 -77.29 -14.73
N GLU A 653 -37.82 -77.09 -13.86
CA GLU A 653 -38.79 -76.01 -13.99
C GLU A 653 -38.10 -74.64 -13.98
N GLU A 654 -37.18 -74.40 -13.04
CA GLU A 654 -36.43 -73.15 -13.00
C GLU A 654 -35.46 -73.00 -14.18
N SER A 655 -34.88 -74.09 -14.67
CA SER A 655 -34.06 -74.07 -15.89
C SER A 655 -34.89 -73.63 -17.11
N ASN A 656 -36.12 -74.13 -17.24
CA ASN A 656 -37.04 -73.68 -18.30
C ASN A 656 -37.40 -72.19 -18.14
N ASN A 657 -37.68 -71.73 -16.92
CA ASN A 657 -37.98 -70.33 -16.64
C ASN A 657 -36.78 -69.41 -16.98
N MET A 658 -35.56 -69.86 -16.69
CA MET A 658 -34.32 -69.15 -17.04
C MET A 658 -34.15 -69.05 -18.56
N ILE A 659 -34.37 -70.13 -19.31
CA ILE A 659 -34.20 -70.18 -20.78
C ILE A 659 -35.12 -69.20 -21.51
N LEU A 660 -36.30 -68.88 -20.97
CA LEU A 660 -37.21 -67.89 -21.58
C LEU A 660 -36.54 -66.53 -21.81
N ASN A 661 -35.59 -66.16 -20.96
CA ASN A 661 -34.90 -64.87 -21.01
C ASN A 661 -33.39 -64.98 -21.27
N TRP A 662 -32.74 -66.09 -20.86
CA TRP A 662 -31.29 -66.29 -20.95
C TRP A 662 -30.94 -67.71 -21.39
N GLU A 663 -31.02 -67.92 -22.70
CA GLU A 663 -30.75 -69.21 -23.33
C GLU A 663 -29.23 -69.51 -23.39
N ASN A 664 -28.77 -70.62 -22.77
CA ASN A 664 -27.35 -71.00 -22.72
C ASN A 664 -27.14 -72.52 -22.89
N TYR A 665 -26.06 -72.90 -23.57
CA TYR A 665 -25.64 -74.29 -23.83
C TYR A 665 -25.54 -75.12 -22.54
N ASN A 666 -24.90 -74.57 -21.51
CA ASN A 666 -24.69 -75.27 -20.24
C ASN A 666 -26.02 -75.60 -19.54
N THR A 667 -27.01 -74.72 -19.62
CA THR A 667 -28.33 -74.93 -19.02
C THR A 667 -29.02 -76.14 -19.63
N TYR A 668 -29.01 -76.25 -20.97
CA TYR A 668 -29.58 -77.42 -21.64
C TYR A 668 -28.81 -78.71 -21.35
N ASN A 669 -27.47 -78.67 -21.32
CA ASN A 669 -26.67 -79.84 -20.96
C ASN A 669 -27.00 -80.32 -19.53
N ASN A 670 -27.17 -79.40 -18.59
CA ASN A 670 -27.57 -79.72 -17.22
C ASN A 670 -28.99 -80.30 -17.19
N MET A 671 -29.93 -79.76 -17.98
CA MET A 671 -31.29 -80.32 -18.08
C MET A 671 -31.30 -81.75 -18.61
N ILE A 672 -30.45 -82.11 -19.58
CA ILE A 672 -30.32 -83.50 -20.06
C ILE A 672 -29.95 -84.42 -18.88
N ILE A 673 -28.98 -84.01 -18.07
CA ILE A 673 -28.54 -84.77 -16.88
C ILE A 673 -29.69 -84.87 -15.86
N LEU A 674 -30.46 -83.81 -15.66
CA LEU A 674 -31.59 -83.80 -14.71
C LEU A 674 -32.75 -84.69 -15.18
N TYR A 675 -33.15 -84.59 -16.45
CA TYR A 675 -34.17 -85.47 -17.04
C TYR A 675 -33.74 -86.94 -16.96
N HIS A 676 -32.46 -87.20 -17.21
CA HIS A 676 -31.90 -88.53 -17.05
C HIS A 676 -32.03 -89.04 -15.60
N LYS A 677 -31.64 -88.23 -14.61
CA LYS A 677 -31.72 -88.59 -13.18
C LYS A 677 -33.14 -88.93 -12.72
N ILE A 678 -34.16 -88.24 -13.22
CA ILE A 678 -35.56 -88.49 -12.84
C ILE A 678 -36.25 -89.58 -13.69
N GLY A 679 -35.52 -90.21 -14.63
CA GLY A 679 -36.03 -91.26 -15.51
C GLY A 679 -36.89 -90.77 -16.67
N GLU A 680 -36.92 -89.46 -16.95
CA GLU A 680 -37.64 -88.87 -18.09
C GLU A 680 -36.77 -88.86 -19.35
N ILE A 681 -36.37 -90.04 -19.78
CA ILE A 681 -35.36 -90.24 -20.84
C ILE A 681 -35.79 -89.62 -22.19
N ASP A 682 -37.07 -89.71 -22.55
CA ASP A 682 -37.60 -89.10 -23.79
C ASP A 682 -37.39 -87.58 -23.82
N ASN A 683 -37.54 -86.91 -22.67
CA ASN A 683 -37.32 -85.47 -22.56
C ASN A 683 -35.82 -85.13 -22.63
N ALA A 684 -34.96 -86.00 -22.11
CA ALA A 684 -33.50 -85.87 -22.24
C ALA A 684 -33.06 -85.91 -23.72
N PHE A 685 -33.56 -86.88 -24.50
CA PHE A 685 -33.29 -86.95 -25.95
C PHE A 685 -33.79 -85.74 -26.71
N LYS A 686 -35.04 -85.31 -26.47
CA LYS A 686 -35.60 -84.09 -27.11
C LYS A 686 -34.77 -82.85 -26.80
N THR A 687 -34.26 -82.74 -25.58
CA THR A 687 -33.41 -81.62 -25.16
C THR A 687 -32.06 -81.67 -25.87
N ALA A 688 -31.45 -82.84 -26.02
CA ALA A 688 -30.22 -83.03 -26.78
C ALA A 688 -30.38 -82.70 -28.27
N ASP A 689 -31.48 -83.12 -28.90
CA ASP A 689 -31.79 -82.77 -30.29
C ASP A 689 -31.96 -81.25 -30.47
N LEU A 690 -32.65 -80.61 -29.52
CA LEU A 690 -32.80 -79.15 -29.51
C LEU A 690 -31.44 -78.45 -29.35
N MET A 691 -30.55 -78.98 -28.52
CA MET A 691 -29.17 -78.46 -28.40
C MET A 691 -28.39 -78.57 -29.70
N ILE A 692 -28.47 -79.70 -30.41
CA ILE A 692 -27.80 -79.89 -31.71
C ILE A 692 -28.33 -78.87 -32.73
N GLN A 693 -29.64 -78.66 -32.77
CA GLN A 693 -30.25 -77.69 -33.69
C GLN A 693 -29.81 -76.25 -33.40
N LYS A 694 -29.62 -75.89 -32.13
CA LYS A 694 -29.29 -74.53 -31.71
C LYS A 694 -27.79 -74.22 -31.75
N TYR A 695 -26.97 -75.14 -31.27
CA TYR A 695 -25.53 -74.90 -31.04
C TYR A 695 -24.63 -75.72 -31.98
N GLY A 696 -25.21 -76.56 -32.82
CA GLY A 696 -24.47 -77.47 -33.68
C GLY A 696 -24.00 -78.72 -32.96
N GLU A 697 -23.23 -79.54 -33.68
CA GLU A 697 -22.71 -80.80 -33.16
C GLU A 697 -21.52 -80.57 -32.22
N ASP A 698 -21.65 -81.01 -30.98
CA ASP A 698 -20.57 -81.00 -29.99
C ASP A 698 -20.39 -82.39 -29.37
N TYR A 699 -19.15 -82.73 -29.02
CA TYR A 699 -18.84 -84.03 -28.46
C TYR A 699 -19.53 -84.26 -27.10
N ASN A 700 -19.80 -83.22 -26.31
CA ASN A 700 -20.52 -83.37 -25.04
C ASN A 700 -21.98 -83.76 -25.26
N ILE A 701 -22.63 -83.25 -26.31
CA ILE A 701 -24.02 -83.62 -26.61
C ILE A 701 -24.08 -85.11 -26.96
N TYR A 702 -23.19 -85.57 -27.86
CA TYR A 702 -23.13 -86.98 -28.25
C TYR A 702 -22.68 -87.89 -27.10
N LYS A 703 -21.78 -87.43 -26.23
CA LYS A 703 -21.41 -88.12 -24.99
C LYS A 703 -22.63 -88.34 -24.10
N ARG A 704 -23.48 -87.32 -23.90
CA ARG A 704 -24.72 -87.45 -23.12
C ARG A 704 -25.71 -88.41 -23.79
N LEU A 705 -25.88 -88.33 -25.11
CA LEU A 705 -26.72 -89.25 -25.89
C LEU A 705 -26.27 -90.71 -25.77
N SER A 706 -24.95 -90.95 -25.78
CA SER A 706 -24.39 -92.30 -25.56
C SER A 706 -24.76 -92.87 -24.19
N PHE A 707 -24.61 -92.09 -23.11
CA PHE A 707 -25.05 -92.56 -21.78
C PHE A 707 -26.55 -92.81 -21.71
N LEU A 708 -27.38 -91.93 -22.26
CA LEU A 708 -28.83 -92.13 -22.32
C LEU A 708 -29.20 -93.44 -23.03
N GLU A 709 -28.57 -93.71 -24.17
CA GLU A 709 -28.86 -94.92 -24.95
C GLU A 709 -28.40 -96.19 -24.22
N LEU A 710 -27.25 -96.16 -23.53
CA LEU A 710 -26.81 -97.28 -22.68
C LEU A 710 -27.88 -97.63 -21.63
N ASP A 711 -28.41 -96.62 -20.95
CA ASP A 711 -29.40 -96.81 -19.91
C ASP A 711 -30.74 -97.29 -20.48
N VAL A 712 -31.18 -96.77 -21.62
CA VAL A 712 -32.37 -97.27 -22.34
C VAL A 712 -32.25 -98.75 -22.68
N GLN A 713 -31.10 -99.18 -23.22
CA GLN A 713 -30.89 -100.57 -23.59
C GLN A 713 -30.77 -101.45 -22.35
N SER A 714 -30.20 -100.95 -21.25
CA SER A 714 -30.11 -101.70 -19.99
C SER A 714 -31.49 -102.09 -19.42
N LEU A 715 -32.53 -101.26 -19.67
CA LEU A 715 -33.90 -101.51 -19.23
C LEU A 715 -34.62 -102.58 -20.05
N LYS A 716 -34.14 -102.91 -21.25
CA LYS A 716 -34.73 -103.97 -22.10
C LYS A 716 -34.22 -105.35 -21.66
N ALA A 717 -35.04 -106.37 -21.89
CA ALA A 717 -34.60 -107.76 -21.76
C ALA A 717 -33.45 -108.03 -22.74
N ASN A 718 -32.47 -108.87 -22.36
CA ASN A 718 -31.24 -109.10 -23.13
C ASN A 718 -31.49 -109.38 -24.62
N GLU A 719 -32.49 -110.19 -24.96
CA GLU A 719 -32.82 -110.56 -26.35
C GLU A 719 -33.37 -109.40 -27.20
N SER A 720 -33.75 -108.29 -26.57
CA SER A 720 -34.32 -107.09 -27.21
C SER A 720 -33.40 -105.88 -27.15
N ARG A 721 -32.17 -106.05 -26.65
CA ARG A 721 -31.16 -104.99 -26.61
C ARG A 721 -30.50 -104.84 -27.97
N ASP A 722 -30.32 -103.60 -28.40
CA ASP A 722 -29.63 -103.24 -29.64
C ASP A 722 -28.78 -102.00 -29.37
N TYR A 723 -27.46 -102.16 -29.38
CA TYR A 723 -26.49 -101.11 -29.06
C TYR A 723 -25.94 -100.41 -30.31
N SER A 724 -26.52 -100.63 -31.50
CA SER A 724 -26.09 -99.96 -32.75
C SER A 724 -26.18 -98.44 -32.66
N ILE A 725 -27.30 -97.91 -32.15
CA ILE A 725 -27.51 -96.47 -31.95
C ILE A 725 -26.53 -95.90 -30.92
N PHE A 726 -26.25 -96.64 -29.84
CA PHE A 726 -25.25 -96.25 -28.85
C PHE A 726 -23.87 -96.11 -29.51
N LEU A 727 -23.49 -97.09 -30.32
CA LEU A 727 -22.21 -97.12 -31.03
C LEU A 727 -22.10 -95.95 -32.00
N ASP A 728 -23.17 -95.60 -32.71
CA ASP A 728 -23.22 -94.42 -33.59
C ASP A 728 -22.98 -93.12 -32.81
N TYR A 729 -23.68 -92.93 -31.68
CA TYR A 729 -23.46 -91.76 -30.82
C TYR A 729 -22.05 -91.72 -30.25
N TYR A 730 -21.53 -92.86 -29.79
CA TYR A 730 -20.18 -92.96 -29.24
C TYR A 730 -19.12 -92.61 -30.29
N ASN A 731 -19.20 -93.19 -31.48
CA ASN A 731 -18.27 -92.92 -32.57
C ASN A 731 -18.26 -91.44 -32.92
N LYS A 732 -19.44 -90.83 -32.96
CA LYS A 732 -19.59 -89.40 -33.23
C LYS A 732 -19.01 -88.53 -32.10
N ALA A 733 -19.24 -88.89 -30.83
CA ALA A 733 -18.62 -88.23 -29.68
C ALA A 733 -17.09 -88.35 -29.73
N ASN A 734 -16.56 -89.53 -29.99
CA ASN A 734 -15.13 -89.82 -30.03
C ASN A 734 -14.43 -89.08 -31.18
N ASP A 735 -15.03 -89.04 -32.37
CA ASP A 735 -14.52 -88.29 -33.52
C ASP A 735 -14.43 -86.79 -33.23
N LEU A 736 -15.49 -86.20 -32.66
CA LEU A 736 -15.52 -84.79 -32.30
C LEU A 736 -14.54 -84.48 -31.15
N TYR A 737 -14.45 -85.35 -30.16
CA TYR A 737 -13.50 -85.24 -29.05
C TYR A 737 -12.05 -85.25 -29.56
N LYS A 738 -11.70 -86.18 -30.46
CA LYS A 738 -10.36 -86.30 -31.08
C LYS A 738 -9.99 -85.07 -31.91
N ARG A 739 -10.94 -84.47 -32.64
CA ARG A 739 -10.71 -83.24 -33.43
C ARG A 739 -10.41 -82.03 -32.55
N ASN A 740 -10.87 -82.02 -31.29
CA ASN A 740 -10.73 -80.92 -30.34
C ASN A 740 -9.58 -81.09 -29.31
N LEU A 741 -8.72 -82.12 -29.46
CA LEU A 741 -7.67 -82.52 -28.51
C LEU A 741 -6.57 -81.47 -28.20
N LYS A 742 -6.44 -80.38 -28.98
CA LYS A 742 -5.41 -79.34 -28.70
C LYS A 742 -5.65 -78.57 -27.39
N ASN A 743 -6.85 -78.61 -26.83
CA ASN A 743 -7.26 -77.78 -25.68
C ASN A 743 -7.82 -78.55 -24.47
N ASN A 744 -8.00 -79.88 -24.53
CA ASN A 744 -8.75 -80.61 -23.50
C ASN A 744 -7.87 -81.55 -22.64
N LYS A 745 -8.05 -81.46 -21.31
CA LYS A 745 -7.58 -82.43 -20.31
C LYS A 745 -8.39 -83.74 -20.44
N ASN A 746 -7.84 -84.87 -19.97
CA ASN A 746 -8.51 -86.18 -19.91
C ASN A 746 -9.97 -86.08 -19.42
N ASP A 747 -10.95 -86.20 -20.34
CA ASP A 747 -12.37 -86.28 -19.98
C ASP A 747 -12.70 -87.70 -19.48
N MET A 748 -12.84 -87.85 -18.16
CA MET A 748 -13.10 -89.14 -17.52
C MET A 748 -14.40 -89.80 -18.00
N GLU A 749 -15.41 -89.01 -18.39
CA GLU A 749 -16.67 -89.58 -18.89
C GLU A 749 -16.49 -90.21 -20.28
N MET A 750 -15.57 -89.69 -21.11
CA MET A 750 -15.22 -90.33 -22.38
C MET A 750 -14.46 -91.64 -22.15
N ILE A 751 -13.61 -91.72 -21.12
CA ILE A 751 -12.92 -92.96 -20.74
C ILE A 751 -13.94 -94.02 -20.30
N HIS A 752 -14.93 -93.64 -19.49
CA HIS A 752 -15.99 -94.58 -19.10
C HIS A 752 -16.82 -95.07 -20.30
N LEU A 753 -17.00 -94.24 -21.33
CA LEU A 753 -17.64 -94.68 -22.58
C LEU A 753 -16.75 -95.64 -23.36
N ASP A 754 -15.44 -95.42 -23.41
CA ASP A 754 -14.48 -96.36 -24.01
C ASP A 754 -14.58 -97.73 -23.32
N GLU A 755 -14.57 -97.75 -21.98
CA GLU A 755 -14.74 -98.97 -21.19
C GLU A 755 -16.09 -99.66 -21.44
N ALA A 756 -17.17 -98.88 -21.59
CA ALA A 756 -18.49 -99.42 -21.90
C ALA A 756 -18.54 -100.06 -23.30
N VAL A 757 -17.84 -99.49 -24.29
CA VAL A 757 -17.72 -100.07 -25.63
C VAL A 757 -16.93 -101.38 -25.57
N ASP A 758 -15.79 -101.41 -24.89
CA ASP A 758 -14.97 -102.63 -24.73
C ASP A 758 -15.79 -103.79 -24.14
N VAL A 759 -16.57 -103.51 -23.09
CA VAL A 759 -17.45 -104.51 -22.45
C VAL A 759 -18.55 -105.01 -23.39
N LEU A 760 -19.13 -104.13 -24.21
CA LEU A 760 -20.17 -104.51 -25.18
C LEU A 760 -19.59 -105.30 -26.36
N GLU A 761 -18.38 -104.97 -26.80
CA GLU A 761 -17.65 -105.69 -27.84
C GLU A 761 -17.26 -107.10 -27.39
N GLU A 762 -16.68 -107.26 -26.19
CA GLU A 762 -16.40 -108.57 -25.59
C GLU A 762 -17.67 -109.42 -25.43
N GLY A 763 -18.81 -108.76 -25.18
CA GLY A 763 -20.13 -109.38 -25.07
C GLY A 763 -20.76 -109.78 -26.41
N GLY A 764 -20.14 -109.45 -27.55
CA GLY A 764 -20.66 -109.75 -28.89
C GLY A 764 -21.90 -108.94 -29.28
N TRP A 765 -22.10 -107.76 -28.68
CA TRP A 765 -23.31 -106.95 -28.90
C TRP A 765 -23.28 -106.09 -30.17
N PHE A 766 -22.16 -106.08 -30.90
CA PHE A 766 -21.97 -105.32 -32.14
C PHE A 766 -21.91 -106.18 -33.41
N ASP A 767 -22.01 -107.51 -33.28
CA ASP A 767 -21.88 -108.49 -34.37
C ASP A 767 -23.23 -108.95 -34.98
#